data_AF-A0AAD5AJT3-F1
#
_entry.id   AF-A0AAD5AJT3-F1
#
_cell.length_a   1.000
_cell.length_b   1.000
_cell.length_c   1.000
_cell.angle_alpha   90.00
_cell.angle_beta   90.00
_cell.angle_gamma   90.00
#
_symmetry.space_group_name_H-M   'P 1'
#
loop_
_entity.id
_entity.type
_entity.pdbx_description
1 polymer ?
#
loop_
_entity_poly.entity_id
_entity_poly.type
_entity_poly.pdbx_seq_one_letter_code
_entity_poly.pdbx_strand_id
1 'polypeptide(L)'
;MNLPKGPDSLCFNKDEFMKDDFDVDKFVADCRKRVQLEEMRQDLEHYYRLLKTAMVELINKDYADFVNLSTNLVGMDKALNQLSVPLGQLREEVLSLRSSVNEVIQAIDTQLTKQDDIQKKKGCVLRLMQVVRSVEKIEKILHSQNAQDTTSLETSSPLVAGQILERIATEFNQLQFHAVQSKGMPLLDKVRPRIAGITAMLQQSLEGLLIQGLQTSNVAMVRHCLRTYATIDKTKDAETLVGQVLVKPYMEEVITEQFMKSSPNSLQMMYAKVLEFVPHHCRLLREVTGGTVSSDKADVVPGYDFLVNSVWPETIRGVEGRIPSLFNPGNPDVFYERYCISMDFVRKFERQCGSQASVKRLRAHPSYQSFHNKWNLPVYFQLRYKEIAGCLENATADGLKAAPVGSQYRLQVTEVLCSCVCRCWAERIYLPPLAHRFWKLTLQLFSRYATFLTEVLTKTSPSDTTKEAIRPLPSSASSTSSRTSQDADSESGGPTVLSTKQLVFIAADVDRLQEQIPEISNMVKERLQEIGFQNLALVSDALGDSKAALAGCIPTLNSRMTQNLTERSFRFLKNASEVPRLYRRTNKEVPTRASAYMDNALQPIHQLLTDSTNVVKLSIIHEWLRVALSDCTHRYFETISDVLNSVRKMEESLKRLKQARKTATTSTAGANSGPSDDSKIRLQLALDVEYLGEQIEKMGLQPSDITMFSALLDLVREARDLATAEQAGS
;
A
#
# COMPACT_ATOMS: atom_id res chain seq x y z
N MET A 1 -27.00 46.40 -95.02
CA MET A 1 -26.72 47.25 -96.19
C MET A 1 -28.05 47.75 -96.73
N ASN A 2 -28.26 49.07 -96.75
CA ASN A 2 -29.44 49.64 -97.40
C ASN A 2 -29.14 49.76 -98.89
N LEU A 3 -29.64 48.79 -99.66
CA LEU A 3 -29.64 48.92 -101.12
C LEU A 3 -30.46 50.16 -101.51
N PRO A 4 -30.06 50.89 -102.57
CA PRO A 4 -30.80 52.05 -103.03
C PRO A 4 -32.25 51.65 -103.31
N LYS A 5 -33.20 52.49 -102.87
CA LYS A 5 -34.62 52.31 -103.18
C LYS A 5 -34.80 52.41 -104.70
N GLY A 6 -34.82 51.27 -105.39
CA GLY A 6 -35.19 51.26 -106.80
C GLY A 6 -36.65 51.70 -106.97
N PRO A 7 -37.04 52.23 -108.13
CA PRO A 7 -38.39 52.70 -108.40
C PRO A 7 -39.46 51.64 -108.11
N ASP A 8 -40.67 52.10 -107.80
CA ASP A 8 -41.84 51.28 -107.43
C ASP A 8 -42.45 50.52 -108.62
N SER A 9 -41.94 50.73 -109.84
CA SER A 9 -42.47 50.17 -111.09
C SER A 9 -41.97 48.77 -111.44
N LEU A 10 -41.13 48.15 -110.61
CA LEU A 10 -40.49 46.87 -110.95
C LEU A 10 -41.47 45.70 -110.79
N CYS A 11 -41.48 44.79 -111.76
CA CYS A 11 -42.36 43.61 -111.74
C CYS A 11 -42.00 42.55 -110.67
N PHE A 12 -40.90 42.73 -109.92
CA PHE A 12 -40.40 41.78 -108.92
C PHE A 12 -40.02 42.45 -107.59
N ASN A 13 -40.01 41.65 -106.52
CA ASN A 13 -39.54 42.10 -105.21
C ASN A 13 -38.01 41.93 -105.10
N LYS A 14 -37.31 42.99 -104.66
CA LYS A 14 -35.84 43.04 -104.57
C LYS A 14 -35.27 42.17 -103.45
N ASP A 15 -36.07 41.88 -102.43
CA ASP A 15 -35.63 41.13 -101.25
C ASP A 15 -35.40 39.64 -101.55
N GLU A 16 -35.85 39.13 -102.70
CA GLU A 16 -35.58 37.75 -103.09
C GLU A 16 -34.11 37.49 -103.41
N PHE A 17 -33.38 38.49 -103.93
CA PHE A 17 -31.95 38.34 -104.26
C PHE A 17 -31.03 38.24 -103.04
N MET A 18 -31.56 38.52 -101.83
CA MET A 18 -30.80 38.48 -100.57
C MET A 18 -31.06 37.20 -99.78
N LYS A 19 -31.90 36.28 -100.29
CA LYS A 19 -32.16 34.99 -99.65
C LYS A 19 -31.09 34.00 -100.08
N ASP A 20 -30.50 33.29 -99.13
CA ASP A 20 -29.47 32.27 -99.39
C ASP A 20 -29.97 31.15 -100.33
N ASP A 21 -31.29 30.96 -100.40
CA ASP A 21 -31.96 29.87 -101.15
C ASP A 21 -32.50 30.32 -102.52
N PHE A 22 -31.88 31.32 -103.15
CA PHE A 22 -32.35 31.93 -104.40
C PHE A 22 -32.25 30.96 -105.60
N ASP A 23 -33.38 30.70 -106.26
CA ASP A 23 -33.53 29.82 -107.43
C ASP A 23 -34.11 30.59 -108.61
N VAL A 24 -33.34 30.66 -109.70
CA VAL A 24 -33.65 31.44 -110.90
C VAL A 24 -34.91 30.92 -111.59
N ASP A 25 -35.10 29.60 -111.68
CA ASP A 25 -36.23 29.00 -112.38
C ASP A 25 -37.54 29.26 -111.63
N LYS A 26 -37.52 29.24 -110.30
CA LYS A 26 -38.67 29.61 -109.45
C LYS A 26 -39.01 31.10 -109.57
N PHE A 27 -38.00 31.96 -109.51
CA PHE A 27 -38.19 33.41 -109.60
C PHE A 27 -38.82 33.81 -110.94
N VAL A 28 -38.29 33.26 -112.04
CA VAL A 28 -38.86 33.50 -113.39
C VAL A 28 -40.29 32.95 -113.47
N ALA A 29 -40.58 31.79 -112.89
CA ALA A 29 -41.92 31.20 -112.92
C ALA A 29 -42.99 32.04 -112.19
N ASP A 30 -42.68 32.65 -111.05
CA ASP A 30 -43.64 33.47 -110.30
C ASP A 30 -43.86 34.85 -110.91
N CYS A 31 -42.83 35.43 -111.53
CA CYS A 31 -42.99 36.63 -112.36
C CYS A 31 -43.86 36.34 -113.59
N ARG A 32 -43.65 35.17 -114.24
CA ARG A 32 -44.34 34.78 -115.48
C ARG A 32 -45.86 34.63 -115.33
N LYS A 33 -46.39 34.41 -114.13
CA LYS A 33 -47.85 34.36 -113.87
C LYS A 33 -48.51 35.74 -113.89
N ARG A 34 -47.75 36.81 -113.67
CA ARG A 34 -48.27 38.18 -113.54
C ARG A 34 -48.01 39.05 -114.78
N VAL A 35 -46.85 38.89 -115.44
CA VAL A 35 -46.37 39.78 -116.53
C VAL A 35 -45.64 38.98 -117.63
N GLN A 36 -45.42 39.60 -118.80
CA GLN A 36 -44.64 39.06 -119.92
C GLN A 36 -43.10 39.17 -119.71
N LEU A 37 -42.34 38.33 -120.42
CA LEU A 37 -40.87 38.19 -120.26
C LEU A 37 -40.05 39.38 -120.75
N GLU A 38 -40.51 40.13 -121.74
CA GLU A 38 -39.72 41.22 -122.32
C GLU A 38 -39.65 42.43 -121.37
N GLU A 39 -40.75 42.71 -120.66
CA GLU A 39 -40.80 43.71 -119.58
C GLU A 39 -39.89 43.28 -118.41
N MET A 40 -39.93 42.00 -118.02
CA MET A 40 -39.05 41.48 -116.96
C MET A 40 -37.56 41.68 -117.26
N ARG A 41 -37.14 41.50 -118.52
CA ARG A 41 -35.74 41.70 -118.94
C ARG A 41 -35.32 43.16 -118.82
N GLN A 42 -36.16 44.09 -119.26
CA GLN A 42 -35.86 45.54 -119.18
C GLN A 42 -35.73 46.00 -117.72
N ASP A 43 -36.61 45.52 -116.85
CA ASP A 43 -36.58 45.81 -115.42
C ASP A 43 -35.31 45.29 -114.74
N LEU A 44 -34.89 44.07 -115.05
CA LEU A 44 -33.65 43.49 -114.53
C LEU A 44 -32.42 44.28 -114.98
N GLU A 45 -32.36 44.71 -116.24
CA GLU A 45 -31.23 45.47 -116.75
C GLU A 45 -31.14 46.88 -116.14
N HIS A 46 -32.29 47.53 -115.93
CA HIS A 46 -32.37 48.81 -115.25
C HIS A 46 -31.87 48.70 -113.80
N TYR A 47 -32.31 47.67 -113.08
CA TYR A 47 -31.88 47.41 -111.70
C TYR A 47 -30.38 47.13 -111.60
N TYR A 48 -29.81 46.37 -112.54
CA TYR A 48 -28.37 46.09 -112.58
C TYR A 48 -27.51 47.35 -112.74
N ARG A 49 -27.92 48.29 -113.61
CA ARG A 49 -27.18 49.56 -113.77
C ARG A 49 -27.25 50.42 -112.52
N LEU A 50 -28.42 50.48 -111.89
CA LEU A 50 -28.65 51.26 -110.67
C LEU A 50 -27.78 50.74 -109.51
N LEU A 51 -27.70 49.41 -109.37
CA LEU A 51 -26.79 48.72 -108.44
C LEU A 51 -25.32 49.08 -108.70
N LYS A 52 -24.90 49.09 -109.97
CA LYS A 52 -23.50 49.39 -110.34
C LYS A 52 -23.11 50.81 -109.96
N THR A 53 -23.99 51.79 -110.15
CA THR A 53 -23.74 53.19 -109.78
C THR A 53 -23.68 53.37 -108.26
N ALA A 54 -24.63 52.78 -107.52
CA ALA A 54 -24.66 52.87 -106.06
C ALA A 54 -23.44 52.20 -105.40
N MET A 55 -22.91 51.12 -105.99
CA MET A 55 -21.68 50.47 -105.52
C MET A 55 -20.47 51.43 -105.57
N VAL A 56 -20.34 52.21 -106.65
CA VAL A 56 -19.25 53.19 -106.81
C VAL A 56 -19.40 54.34 -105.80
N GLU A 57 -20.63 54.80 -105.57
CA GLU A 57 -20.90 55.85 -104.56
C GLU A 57 -20.57 55.40 -103.13
N LEU A 58 -20.94 54.17 -102.76
CA LEU A 58 -20.62 53.60 -101.44
C LEU A 58 -19.10 53.48 -101.21
N ILE A 59 -18.36 52.99 -102.22
CA ILE A 59 -16.89 52.89 -102.15
C ILE A 59 -16.26 54.28 -101.97
N ASN A 60 -16.73 55.28 -102.71
CA ASN A 60 -16.19 56.63 -102.63
C ASN A 60 -16.56 57.35 -101.31
N LYS A 61 -17.74 57.07 -100.74
CA LYS A 61 -18.21 57.68 -99.48
C LYS A 61 -17.37 57.26 -98.28
N ASP A 62 -17.06 55.97 -98.18
CA ASP A 62 -16.38 55.40 -97.01
C ASP A 62 -14.83 55.35 -97.17
N TYR A 63 -14.29 55.77 -98.33
CA TYR A 63 -12.83 55.83 -98.60
C TYR A 63 -12.10 56.78 -97.63
N ALA A 64 -12.71 57.93 -97.33
CA ALA A 64 -12.11 58.94 -96.45
C ALA A 64 -11.97 58.44 -95.00
N ASP A 65 -12.98 57.74 -94.48
CA ASP A 65 -12.99 57.23 -93.11
C ASP A 65 -11.99 56.08 -92.91
N PHE A 66 -11.84 55.18 -93.90
CA PHE A 66 -10.84 54.12 -93.85
C PHE A 66 -9.40 54.65 -93.84
N VAL A 67 -9.11 55.67 -94.65
CA VAL A 67 -7.80 56.32 -94.67
C VAL A 67 -7.53 57.08 -93.36
N ASN A 68 -8.52 57.81 -92.84
CA ASN A 68 -8.39 58.54 -91.59
C ASN A 68 -8.17 57.63 -90.38
N LEU A 69 -8.83 56.47 -90.30
CA LEU A 69 -8.62 55.51 -89.21
C LEU A 69 -7.19 54.96 -89.21
N SER A 70 -6.66 54.61 -90.39
CA SER A 70 -5.27 54.17 -90.53
C SER A 70 -4.26 55.26 -90.14
N THR A 71 -4.58 56.52 -90.45
CA THR A 71 -3.73 57.67 -90.11
C THR A 71 -3.76 57.98 -88.61
N ASN A 72 -4.91 57.85 -87.93
CA ASN A 72 -5.05 58.09 -86.49
C ASN A 72 -4.44 56.99 -85.61
N LEU A 73 -4.41 55.73 -86.09
CA LEU A 73 -3.68 54.64 -85.43
C LEU A 73 -2.15 54.87 -85.49
N VAL A 74 -1.65 55.45 -86.57
CA VAL A 74 -0.24 55.83 -86.74
C VAL A 74 0.06 57.08 -85.90
N GLY A 75 0.41 56.87 -84.64
CA GLY A 75 0.69 57.93 -83.67
C GLY A 75 0.11 57.67 -82.29
N MET A 76 -0.80 56.69 -82.16
CA MET A 76 -1.33 56.28 -80.86
C MET A 76 -0.23 55.73 -79.94
N ASP A 77 0.82 55.10 -80.49
CA ASP A 77 2.02 54.73 -79.73
C ASP A 77 2.73 55.94 -79.13
N LYS A 78 2.74 57.10 -79.83
CA LYS A 78 3.31 58.34 -79.29
C LYS A 78 2.44 58.89 -78.17
N ALA A 79 1.11 58.86 -78.31
CA ALA A 79 0.19 59.28 -77.24
C ALA A 79 0.24 58.34 -76.02
N LEU A 80 0.37 57.03 -76.25
CA LEU A 80 0.54 56.03 -75.20
C LEU A 80 1.88 56.20 -74.48
N ASN A 81 2.97 56.47 -75.21
CA ASN A 81 4.26 56.80 -74.62
C ASN A 81 4.23 58.16 -73.88
N GLN A 82 3.47 59.14 -74.37
CA GLN A 82 3.23 60.40 -73.67
C GLN A 82 2.45 60.24 -72.36
N LEU A 83 1.69 59.15 -72.18
CA LEU A 83 1.02 58.81 -70.93
C LEU A 83 1.83 57.85 -70.04
N SER A 84 2.54 56.89 -70.63
CA SER A 84 3.33 55.90 -69.89
C SER A 84 4.50 56.52 -69.16
N VAL A 85 5.13 57.55 -69.75
CA VAL A 85 6.27 58.25 -69.13
C VAL A 85 5.83 59.03 -67.88
N PRO A 86 4.81 59.90 -67.90
CA PRO A 86 4.31 60.55 -66.68
C PRO A 86 3.78 59.58 -65.63
N LEU A 87 3.13 58.48 -66.03
CA LEU A 87 2.70 57.44 -65.08
C LEU A 87 3.88 56.71 -64.44
N GLY A 88 4.94 56.46 -65.20
CA GLY A 88 6.21 55.93 -64.69
C GLY A 88 6.88 56.89 -63.72
N GLN A 89 6.95 58.17 -64.07
CA GLN A 89 7.47 59.24 -63.21
C GLN A 89 6.65 59.37 -61.91
N LEU A 90 5.33 59.39 -61.99
CA LEU A 90 4.46 59.43 -60.81
C LEU A 90 4.67 58.19 -59.93
N ARG A 91 4.85 57.00 -60.52
CA ARG A 91 5.18 55.78 -59.77
C ARG A 91 6.51 55.92 -59.02
N GLU A 92 7.53 56.47 -59.67
CA GLU A 92 8.84 56.74 -59.05
C GLU A 92 8.74 57.79 -57.95
N GLU A 93 8.00 58.87 -58.15
CA GLU A 93 7.72 59.89 -57.12
C GLU A 93 6.99 59.30 -55.92
N VAL A 94 5.98 58.45 -56.13
CA VAL A 94 5.26 57.77 -55.05
C VAL A 94 6.15 56.77 -54.31
N LEU A 95 7.01 56.03 -55.02
CA LEU A 95 7.98 55.12 -54.39
C LEU A 95 9.04 55.91 -53.58
N SER A 96 9.51 57.02 -54.11
CA SER A 96 10.45 57.93 -53.45
C SER A 96 9.83 58.55 -52.20
N LEU A 97 8.58 59.02 -52.29
CA LEU A 97 7.82 59.54 -51.15
C LEU A 97 7.61 58.45 -50.09
N ARG A 98 7.25 57.23 -50.52
CA ARG A 98 7.12 56.08 -49.60
C ARG A 98 8.43 55.76 -48.90
N SER A 99 9.56 55.80 -49.61
CA SER A 99 10.89 55.62 -49.00
C SER A 99 11.16 56.71 -47.96
N SER A 100 10.94 57.97 -48.34
CA SER A 100 11.13 59.13 -47.47
C SER A 100 10.26 59.05 -46.20
N VAL A 101 9.00 58.63 -46.33
CA VAL A 101 8.09 58.42 -45.21
C VAL A 101 8.57 57.27 -44.31
N ASN A 102 9.02 56.15 -44.88
CA ASN A 102 9.56 55.04 -44.11
C ASN A 102 10.84 55.43 -43.36
N GLU A 103 11.73 56.23 -43.97
CA GLU A 103 12.90 56.78 -43.30
C GLU A 103 12.51 57.67 -42.11
N VAL A 104 11.49 58.52 -42.27
CA VAL A 104 10.96 59.34 -41.19
C VAL A 104 10.36 58.47 -40.08
N ILE A 105 9.60 57.43 -40.42
CA ILE A 105 9.04 56.48 -39.43
C ILE A 105 10.16 55.78 -38.66
N GLN A 106 11.20 55.29 -39.34
CA GLN A 106 12.36 54.69 -38.68
C GLN A 106 13.11 55.70 -37.79
N ALA A 107 13.24 56.95 -38.23
CA ALA A 107 13.82 58.02 -37.42
C ALA A 107 12.98 58.30 -36.15
N ILE A 108 11.65 58.28 -36.28
CA ILE A 108 10.75 58.44 -35.12
C ILE A 108 10.87 57.25 -34.17
N ASP A 109 10.84 56.01 -34.66
CA ASP A 109 10.99 54.81 -33.83
C ASP A 109 12.33 54.77 -33.10
N THR A 110 13.42 55.11 -33.78
CA THR A 110 14.74 55.22 -33.14
C THR A 110 14.80 56.34 -32.10
N GLN A 111 14.04 57.42 -32.28
CA GLN A 111 13.96 58.49 -31.28
C GLN A 111 13.05 58.12 -30.10
N LEU A 112 11.94 57.43 -30.33
CA LEU A 112 11.05 56.94 -29.27
C LEU A 112 11.74 55.89 -28.39
N THR A 113 12.48 54.97 -29.00
CA THR A 113 13.30 53.99 -28.25
C THR A 113 14.38 54.67 -27.42
N LYS A 114 15.08 55.67 -27.99
CA LYS A 114 16.02 56.50 -27.23
C LYS A 114 15.32 57.25 -26.08
N GLN A 115 14.12 57.77 -26.29
CA GLN A 115 13.36 58.47 -25.25
C GLN A 115 12.99 57.53 -24.10
N ASP A 116 12.50 56.32 -24.40
CA ASP A 116 12.18 55.30 -23.39
C ASP A 116 13.44 54.89 -22.60
N ASP A 117 14.57 54.68 -23.28
CA ASP A 117 15.86 54.38 -22.64
C ASP A 117 16.33 55.51 -21.71
N ILE A 118 16.21 56.77 -22.15
CA ILE A 118 16.55 57.94 -21.32
C ILE A 118 15.61 58.01 -20.11
N GLN A 119 14.31 57.73 -20.30
CA GLN A 119 13.32 57.78 -19.24
C GLN A 119 13.56 56.68 -18.19
N LYS A 120 13.93 55.47 -18.63
CA LYS A 120 14.39 54.38 -17.75
C LYS A 120 15.65 54.77 -16.97
N LYS A 121 16.68 55.29 -17.66
CA LYS A 121 17.93 55.76 -17.04
C LYS A 121 17.67 56.86 -16.01
N LYS A 122 16.85 57.86 -16.34
CA LYS A 122 16.41 58.92 -15.42
C LYS A 122 15.71 58.34 -14.19
N GLY A 123 14.80 57.39 -14.38
CA GLY A 123 14.12 56.69 -13.29
C GLY A 123 15.08 55.93 -12.36
N CYS A 124 16.13 55.30 -12.89
CA CYS A 124 17.16 54.65 -12.08
C CYS A 124 18.01 55.65 -11.28
N VAL A 125 18.42 56.76 -11.90
CA VAL A 125 19.21 57.80 -11.21
C VAL A 125 18.42 58.40 -10.06
N LEU A 126 17.14 58.74 -10.26
CA LEU A 126 16.29 59.29 -9.21
C LEU A 126 16.12 58.31 -8.03
N ARG A 127 15.97 57.01 -8.31
CA ARG A 127 15.91 55.97 -7.27
C ARG A 127 17.22 55.86 -6.49
N LEU A 128 18.37 55.88 -7.17
CA LEU A 128 19.68 55.85 -6.51
C LEU A 128 19.93 57.11 -5.66
N MET A 129 19.52 58.28 -6.13
CA MET A 129 19.58 59.51 -5.33
C MET A 129 18.73 59.37 -4.06
N GLN A 130 17.55 58.77 -4.16
CA GLN A 130 16.71 58.51 -2.99
C GLN A 130 17.36 57.53 -2.02
N VAL A 131 17.97 56.45 -2.50
CA VAL A 131 18.74 55.50 -1.67
C VAL A 131 19.83 56.23 -0.88
N VAL A 132 20.66 57.05 -1.55
CA VAL A 132 21.75 57.79 -0.89
C VAL A 132 21.20 58.78 0.14
N ARG A 133 20.15 59.54 -0.19
CA ARG A 133 19.51 60.47 0.76
C ARG A 133 18.90 59.77 1.96
N SER A 134 18.25 58.62 1.76
CA SER A 134 17.68 57.82 2.86
C SER A 134 18.79 57.27 3.76
N VAL A 135 19.91 56.79 3.20
CA VAL A 135 21.08 56.36 3.98
C VAL A 135 21.64 57.51 4.81
N GLU A 136 21.88 58.67 4.21
CA GLU A 136 22.39 59.86 4.92
C GLU A 136 21.43 60.34 6.02
N LYS A 137 20.12 60.32 5.75
CA LYS A 137 19.09 60.69 6.72
C LYS A 137 19.07 59.72 7.90
N ILE A 138 19.13 58.42 7.64
CA ILE A 138 19.15 57.41 8.71
C ILE A 138 20.45 57.50 9.50
N GLU A 139 21.61 57.62 8.85
CA GLU A 139 22.90 57.83 9.52
C GLU A 139 22.85 59.07 10.41
N LYS A 140 22.32 60.19 9.93
CA LYS A 140 22.23 61.43 10.72
C LYS A 140 21.37 61.24 11.98
N ILE A 141 20.24 60.55 11.87
CA ILE A 141 19.36 60.26 13.02
C ILE A 141 20.06 59.32 14.01
N LEU A 142 20.75 58.28 13.53
CA LEU A 142 21.48 57.32 14.37
C LEU A 142 22.67 57.95 15.10
N HIS A 143 23.46 58.80 14.41
CA HIS A 143 24.61 59.48 15.04
C HIS A 143 24.17 60.55 16.05
N SER A 144 22.99 61.16 15.88
CA SER A 144 22.45 62.10 16.86
C SER A 144 22.10 61.44 18.21
N GLN A 145 21.84 60.13 18.22
CA GLN A 145 21.59 59.37 19.45
C GLN A 145 22.90 59.02 20.17
N ASN A 146 23.91 58.51 19.46
CA ASN A 146 25.22 58.21 20.09
C ASN A 146 25.92 59.46 20.66
N ALA A 147 25.64 60.66 20.12
CA ALA A 147 26.24 61.90 20.61
C ALA A 147 25.60 62.43 21.92
N GLN A 148 24.32 62.12 22.17
CA GLN A 148 23.61 62.60 23.38
C GLN A 148 23.93 61.79 24.65
N ASP A 149 24.63 60.66 24.54
CA ASP A 149 25.06 59.84 25.69
C ASP A 149 26.13 60.51 26.57
N THR A 150 26.63 61.70 26.24
CA THR A 150 27.70 62.36 27.01
C THR A 150 27.26 63.59 27.82
N THR A 151 26.01 64.09 27.75
CA THR A 151 25.73 65.40 28.40
C THR A 151 24.31 65.75 28.87
N SER A 152 23.42 64.81 29.20
CA SER A 152 22.22 65.18 30.00
C SER A 152 21.50 64.00 30.63
N LEU A 153 21.44 63.99 31.96
CA LEU A 153 20.87 62.96 32.83
C LEU A 153 19.33 62.96 32.95
N GLU A 154 18.57 63.73 32.14
CA GLU A 154 17.14 63.93 32.43
C GLU A 154 16.16 63.77 31.24
N THR A 155 16.57 63.27 30.06
CA THR A 155 15.66 63.19 28.90
C THR A 155 15.62 61.90 28.07
N SER A 156 16.36 60.84 28.42
CA SER A 156 16.33 59.57 27.68
C SER A 156 15.26 58.61 28.23
N SER A 157 13.99 58.98 28.10
CA SER A 157 12.91 58.00 28.26
C SER A 157 13.08 56.90 27.21
N PRO A 158 13.17 55.60 27.59
CA PRO A 158 13.31 54.50 26.63
C PRO A 158 12.12 54.39 25.66
N LEU A 159 10.99 55.04 25.97
CA LEU A 159 9.86 55.20 25.04
C LEU A 159 10.18 56.13 23.87
N VAL A 160 10.95 57.20 24.10
CA VAL A 160 11.36 58.16 23.04
C VAL A 160 12.36 57.50 22.09
N ALA A 161 13.28 56.68 22.63
CA ALA A 161 14.17 55.85 21.83
C ALA A 161 13.37 54.88 20.93
N GLY A 162 12.32 54.25 21.46
CA GLY A 162 11.41 53.39 20.69
C GLY A 162 10.67 54.10 19.55
N GLN A 163 10.16 55.33 19.78
CA GLN A 163 9.49 56.13 18.76
C GLN A 163 10.43 56.58 17.64
N ILE A 164 11.67 56.94 17.99
CA ILE A 164 12.68 57.30 16.99
C ILE A 164 13.08 56.08 16.16
N LEU A 165 13.20 54.91 16.79
CA LEU A 165 13.49 53.66 16.09
C LEU A 165 12.39 53.26 15.11
N GLU A 166 11.12 53.46 15.46
CA GLU A 166 10.00 53.19 14.56
C GLU A 166 10.06 54.10 13.32
N ARG A 167 10.38 55.38 13.52
CA ARG A 167 10.62 56.32 12.41
C ARG A 167 11.81 55.88 11.55
N ILE A 168 12.91 55.44 12.15
CA ILE A 168 14.06 54.90 11.42
C ILE A 168 13.67 53.65 10.63
N ALA A 169 12.88 52.74 11.20
CA ALA A 169 12.44 51.53 10.53
C ALA A 169 11.56 51.82 9.32
N THR A 170 10.66 52.81 9.39
CA THR A 170 9.86 53.20 8.21
C THR A 170 10.72 53.75 7.06
N GLU A 171 11.72 54.58 7.37
CA GLU A 171 12.68 55.09 6.37
C GLU A 171 13.60 53.97 5.85
N PHE A 172 13.99 53.04 6.73
CA PHE A 172 14.79 51.87 6.37
C PHE A 172 14.04 50.94 5.42
N ASN A 173 12.74 50.72 5.63
CA ASN A 173 11.90 49.97 4.70
C ASN A 173 11.82 50.63 3.32
N GLN A 174 11.63 51.95 3.27
CA GLN A 174 11.65 52.69 2.00
C GLN A 174 13.01 52.57 1.31
N LEU A 175 14.09 52.69 2.08
CA LEU A 175 15.45 52.47 1.60
C LEU A 175 15.62 51.05 1.02
N GLN A 176 15.17 50.01 1.73
CA GLN A 176 15.27 48.63 1.29
C GLN A 176 14.45 48.38 0.01
N PHE A 177 13.25 48.95 -0.10
CA PHE A 177 12.44 48.88 -1.31
C PHE A 177 13.14 49.50 -2.53
N HIS A 178 13.70 50.70 -2.38
CA HIS A 178 14.44 51.36 -3.47
C HIS A 178 15.77 50.66 -3.79
N ALA A 179 16.44 50.08 -2.79
CA ALA A 179 17.66 49.31 -2.97
C ALA A 179 17.43 48.02 -3.77
N VAL A 180 16.35 47.27 -3.46
CA VAL A 180 15.99 46.03 -4.18
C VAL A 180 15.64 46.32 -5.64
N GLN A 181 14.90 47.39 -5.92
CA GLN A 181 14.58 47.78 -7.30
C GLN A 181 15.78 48.26 -8.11
N SER A 182 16.86 48.68 -7.45
CA SER A 182 18.07 49.21 -8.11
C SER A 182 19.19 48.16 -8.22
N LYS A 183 18.84 46.87 -8.12
CA LYS A 183 19.78 45.74 -8.14
C LYS A 183 20.56 45.70 -9.46
N GLY A 184 21.88 45.55 -9.38
CA GLY A 184 22.79 45.49 -10.54
C GLY A 184 23.48 46.80 -10.90
N MET A 185 23.21 47.91 -10.19
CA MET A 185 23.88 49.19 -10.40
C MET A 185 25.19 49.28 -9.57
N PRO A 186 26.33 49.70 -10.16
CA PRO A 186 27.62 49.78 -9.45
C PRO A 186 27.62 50.70 -8.22
N LEU A 187 26.80 51.76 -8.25
CA LEU A 187 26.66 52.68 -7.12
C LEU A 187 26.03 52.00 -5.89
N LEU A 188 25.11 51.06 -6.11
CA LEU A 188 24.48 50.32 -5.02
C LEU A 188 25.49 49.41 -4.32
N ASP A 189 26.45 48.82 -5.05
CA ASP A 189 27.52 48.01 -4.46
C ASP A 189 28.42 48.84 -3.53
N LYS A 190 28.65 50.13 -3.83
CA LYS A 190 29.37 51.05 -2.95
C LYS A 190 28.57 51.45 -1.71
N VAL A 191 27.24 51.51 -1.80
CA VAL A 191 26.35 51.90 -0.69
C VAL A 191 25.92 50.70 0.16
N ARG A 192 26.01 49.47 -0.36
CA ARG A 192 25.64 48.23 0.35
C ARG A 192 26.35 48.07 1.71
N PRO A 193 27.66 48.35 1.87
CA PRO A 193 28.31 48.31 3.18
C PRO A 193 27.73 49.30 4.19
N ARG A 194 27.35 50.51 3.74
CA ARG A 194 26.70 51.52 4.60
C ARG A 194 25.32 51.05 5.05
N ILE A 195 24.51 50.49 4.14
CA ILE A 195 23.21 49.90 4.47
C ILE A 195 23.38 48.75 5.47
N ALA A 196 24.39 47.89 5.28
CA ALA A 196 24.69 46.81 6.22
C ALA A 196 25.08 47.35 7.62
N GLY A 197 25.89 48.42 7.68
CA GLY A 197 26.22 49.10 8.93
C GLY A 197 25.00 49.68 9.65
N ILE A 198 24.11 50.36 8.92
CA ILE A 198 22.83 50.85 9.46
C ILE A 198 21.99 49.68 10.00
N THR A 199 21.90 48.58 9.24
CA THR A 199 21.13 47.40 9.64
C THR A 199 21.68 46.82 10.94
N ALA A 200 23.01 46.69 11.06
CA ALA A 200 23.66 46.17 12.26
C ALA A 200 23.45 47.08 13.48
N MET A 201 23.59 48.40 13.33
CA MET A 201 23.36 49.35 14.43
C MET A 201 21.90 49.35 14.88
N LEU A 202 20.95 49.27 13.93
CA LEU A 202 19.52 49.18 14.24
C LEU A 202 19.19 47.86 14.95
N GLN A 203 19.75 46.74 14.50
CA GLN A 203 19.61 45.44 15.15
C GLN A 203 20.17 45.48 16.59
N GLN A 204 21.39 45.97 16.79
CA GLN A 204 22.00 46.07 18.13
C GLN A 204 21.18 46.95 19.09
N SER A 205 20.66 48.08 18.58
CA SER A 205 19.80 48.98 19.36
C SER A 205 18.47 48.32 19.72
N LEU A 206 17.85 47.59 18.77
CA LEU A 206 16.63 46.83 19.00
C LEU A 206 16.83 45.68 19.99
N GLU A 207 17.95 44.97 19.89
CA GLU A 207 18.30 43.89 20.81
C GLU A 207 18.40 44.41 22.25
N GLY A 208 19.13 45.51 22.47
CA GLY A 208 19.23 46.16 23.77
C GLY A 208 17.88 46.58 24.35
N LEU A 209 17.04 47.21 23.52
CA LEU A 209 15.67 47.62 23.91
C LEU A 209 14.77 46.43 24.23
N LEU A 210 14.87 45.33 23.48
CA LEU A 210 14.06 44.13 23.74
C LEU A 210 14.48 43.48 25.06
N ILE A 211 15.78 43.34 25.31
CA ILE A 211 16.31 42.78 26.56
C ILE A 211 15.88 43.63 27.76
N GLN A 212 16.05 44.95 27.67
CA GLN A 212 15.63 45.87 28.72
C GLN A 212 14.11 45.82 28.95
N GLY A 213 13.32 45.75 27.87
CA GLY A 213 11.86 45.61 27.93
C GLY A 213 11.41 44.32 28.60
N LEU A 214 12.09 43.19 28.34
CA LEU A 214 11.83 41.90 28.98
C LEU A 214 12.22 41.90 30.47
N GLN A 215 13.36 42.49 30.83
CA GLN A 215 13.82 42.57 32.22
C GLN A 215 12.93 43.47 33.08
N THR A 216 12.52 44.62 32.55
CA THR A 216 11.66 45.59 33.24
C THR A 216 10.18 45.25 33.18
N SER A 217 9.80 44.19 32.45
CA SER A 217 8.40 43.81 32.19
C SER A 217 7.55 44.94 31.60
N ASN A 218 8.16 45.84 30.81
CA ASN A 218 7.47 46.99 30.24
C ASN A 218 6.80 46.63 28.90
N VAL A 219 5.48 46.48 28.93
CA VAL A 219 4.64 46.11 27.77
C VAL A 219 4.81 47.08 26.60
N ALA A 220 4.88 48.39 26.86
CA ALA A 220 4.95 49.40 25.80
C ALA A 220 6.29 49.35 25.06
N MET A 221 7.39 49.18 25.78
CA MET A 221 8.72 49.03 25.18
C MET A 221 8.83 47.77 24.32
N VAL A 222 8.37 46.63 24.83
CA VAL A 222 8.36 45.37 24.07
C VAL A 222 7.49 45.49 22.82
N ARG A 223 6.31 46.11 22.94
CA ARG A 223 5.42 46.35 21.79
C ARG A 223 6.08 47.20 20.70
N HIS A 224 6.68 48.33 21.07
CA HIS A 224 7.36 49.20 20.10
C HIS A 224 8.56 48.49 19.45
N CYS A 225 9.34 47.76 20.24
CA CYS A 225 10.46 46.97 19.72
C CYS A 225 10.00 45.91 18.70
N LEU A 226 8.98 45.10 19.04
CA LEU A 226 8.44 44.08 18.15
C LEU A 226 7.79 44.69 16.89
N ARG A 227 7.07 45.81 17.01
CA ARG A 227 6.54 46.50 15.81
C ARG A 227 7.67 46.98 14.91
N THR A 228 8.77 47.46 15.48
CA THR A 228 9.93 47.91 14.72
C THR A 228 10.61 46.74 14.02
N TYR A 229 10.82 45.60 14.71
CA TYR A 229 11.32 44.36 14.11
C TYR A 229 10.44 43.83 12.97
N ALA A 230 9.11 43.90 13.14
CA ALA A 230 8.16 43.49 12.10
C ALA A 230 8.20 44.44 10.90
N THR A 231 8.40 45.74 11.15
CA THR A 231 8.56 46.74 10.09
C THR A 231 9.78 46.39 9.25
N ILE A 232 10.95 46.18 9.84
CA ILE A 232 12.19 45.86 9.11
C ILE A 232 12.28 44.41 8.56
N ASP A 233 11.20 43.63 8.61
CA ASP A 233 11.15 42.22 8.18
C ASP A 233 12.20 41.33 8.88
N LYS A 234 12.52 41.62 10.16
CA LYS A 234 13.46 40.86 10.99
C LYS A 234 12.77 40.19 12.19
N THR A 235 11.57 39.68 11.98
CA THR A 235 10.79 38.99 13.04
C THR A 235 11.54 37.79 13.63
N LYS A 236 12.23 37.01 12.78
CA LYS A 236 13.03 35.84 13.19
C LYS A 236 14.20 36.19 14.11
N ASP A 237 14.83 37.35 13.91
CA ASP A 237 15.96 37.79 14.72
C ASP A 237 15.47 38.06 16.17
N ALA A 238 14.31 38.70 16.31
CA ALA A 238 13.67 38.91 17.61
C ALA A 238 13.25 37.59 18.29
N GLU A 239 12.67 36.65 17.55
CA GLU A 239 12.33 35.31 18.06
C GLU A 239 13.59 34.55 18.53
N THR A 240 14.68 34.64 17.76
CA THR A 240 15.96 34.02 18.13
C THR A 240 16.54 34.67 19.38
N LEU A 241 16.49 36.00 19.49
CA LEU A 241 16.98 36.72 20.67
C LEU A 241 16.20 36.33 21.93
N VAL A 242 14.87 36.27 21.86
CA VAL A 242 14.03 35.79 22.96
C VAL A 242 14.41 34.36 23.34
N GLY A 243 14.66 33.50 22.35
CA GLY A 243 15.15 32.15 22.58
C GLY A 243 16.46 32.14 23.37
N GLN A 244 17.43 32.97 23.00
CA GLN A 244 18.75 33.01 23.63
C GLN A 244 18.77 33.66 25.02
N VAL A 245 18.04 34.76 25.21
CA VAL A 245 18.11 35.57 26.44
C VAL A 245 17.13 35.09 27.51
N LEU A 246 15.94 34.64 27.11
CA LEU A 246 14.88 34.27 28.06
C LEU A 246 14.73 32.76 28.19
N VAL A 247 14.64 32.04 27.07
CA VAL A 247 14.33 30.60 27.09
C VAL A 247 15.54 29.76 27.46
N LYS A 248 16.66 29.96 26.77
CA LYS A 248 17.89 29.18 26.94
C LYS A 248 18.36 29.11 28.40
N PRO A 249 18.49 30.19 29.19
CA PRO A 249 18.97 30.08 30.57
C PRO A 249 18.03 29.28 31.47
N TYR A 250 16.71 29.45 31.33
CA TYR A 250 15.74 28.66 32.09
C TYR A 250 15.77 27.18 31.70
N MET A 251 15.83 26.89 30.40
CA MET A 251 15.98 25.52 29.92
C MET A 251 17.33 24.94 30.37
N GLU A 252 18.36 25.78 30.51
CA GLU A 252 19.66 25.41 31.07
C GLU A 252 19.59 24.97 32.53
N GLU A 253 18.82 25.68 33.33
CA GLU A 253 18.57 25.32 34.73
C GLU A 253 17.70 24.07 34.88
N VAL A 254 16.65 23.92 34.08
CA VAL A 254 15.66 22.84 34.24
C VAL A 254 16.10 21.50 33.62
N ILE A 255 16.76 21.53 32.46
CA ILE A 255 17.09 20.32 31.69
C ILE A 255 18.48 19.81 32.08
N THR A 256 18.60 19.18 33.24
CA THR A 256 19.87 18.64 33.75
C THR A 256 19.91 17.10 33.69
N GLU A 257 21.08 16.51 33.42
CA GLU A 257 21.27 15.05 33.46
C GLU A 257 20.93 14.40 34.83
N GLN A 258 20.99 15.19 35.91
CA GLN A 258 20.69 14.72 37.26
C GLN A 258 19.26 14.18 37.41
N PHE A 259 18.32 14.68 36.61
CA PHE A 259 16.93 14.21 36.56
C PHE A 259 16.76 12.81 35.94
N MET A 260 17.79 12.25 35.28
CA MET A 260 17.74 10.86 34.81
C MET A 260 18.22 9.85 35.85
N LYS A 261 19.02 10.28 36.85
CA LYS A 261 19.62 9.40 37.86
C LYS A 261 18.81 9.33 39.15
N SER A 262 18.03 10.37 39.43
CA SER A 262 17.20 10.48 40.63
C SER A 262 15.78 10.04 40.28
N SER A 263 15.35 8.83 40.64
CA SER A 263 13.94 8.35 40.58
C SER A 263 13.23 8.24 39.21
N PRO A 264 12.30 7.26 39.03
CA PRO A 264 11.60 7.02 37.76
C PRO A 264 10.69 8.18 37.29
N ASN A 265 10.14 8.97 38.20
CA ASN A 265 9.21 10.06 37.86
C ASN A 265 9.88 11.39 37.47
N SER A 266 11.22 11.46 37.48
CA SER A 266 11.92 12.73 37.34
C SER A 266 11.86 13.33 35.93
N LEU A 267 11.71 12.49 34.90
CA LEU A 267 11.46 12.97 33.53
C LEU A 267 10.11 13.69 33.43
N GLN A 268 9.06 13.16 34.06
CA GLN A 268 7.74 13.77 34.08
C GLN A 268 7.76 15.11 34.83
N MET A 269 8.48 15.19 35.95
CA MET A 269 8.65 16.44 36.71
C MET A 269 9.44 17.49 35.94
N MET A 270 10.50 17.09 35.23
CA MET A 270 11.26 17.97 34.35
C MET A 270 10.35 18.54 33.25
N TYR A 271 9.58 17.70 32.56
CA TYR A 271 8.65 18.19 31.54
C TYR A 271 7.53 19.06 32.10
N ALA A 272 7.05 18.79 33.33
CA ALA A 272 6.10 19.68 34.00
C ALA A 272 6.68 21.09 34.21
N LYS A 273 7.91 21.19 34.72
CA LYS A 273 8.62 22.48 34.89
C LYS A 273 8.87 23.21 33.56
N VAL A 274 9.14 22.47 32.49
CA VAL A 274 9.27 23.04 31.13
C VAL A 274 7.92 23.59 30.66
N LEU A 275 6.82 22.86 30.88
CA LEU A 275 5.47 23.31 30.52
C LEU A 275 4.99 24.51 31.33
N GLU A 276 5.49 24.69 32.56
CA GLU A 276 5.24 25.87 33.39
C GLU A 276 5.92 27.14 32.86
N PHE A 277 6.93 27.02 31.99
CA PHE A 277 7.64 28.18 31.45
C PHE A 277 6.72 29.11 30.65
N VAL A 278 5.90 28.55 29.75
CA VAL A 278 5.06 29.35 28.84
C VAL A 278 4.00 30.17 29.60
N PRO A 279 3.25 29.61 30.58
CA PRO A 279 2.32 30.40 31.39
C PRO A 279 2.97 31.50 32.24
N HIS A 280 4.16 31.26 32.80
CA HIS A 280 4.78 32.17 33.78
C HIS A 280 5.71 33.21 33.15
N HIS A 281 6.59 32.78 32.24
CA HIS A 281 7.66 33.63 31.69
C HIS A 281 7.33 34.22 30.31
N CYS A 282 6.41 33.61 29.54
CA CYS A 282 5.99 34.16 28.24
C CYS A 282 4.70 35.01 28.31
N ARG A 283 4.20 35.34 29.51
CA ARG A 283 2.95 36.12 29.68
C ARG A 283 3.00 37.47 28.97
N LEU A 284 4.09 38.21 29.14
CA LEU A 284 4.30 39.52 28.51
C LEU A 284 4.28 39.43 26.98
N LEU A 285 5.02 38.46 26.42
CA LEU A 285 5.07 38.24 24.97
C LEU A 285 3.70 37.82 24.42
N ARG A 286 2.97 36.97 25.15
CA ARG A 286 1.60 36.57 24.80
C ARG A 286 0.62 37.73 24.89
N GLU A 287 0.80 38.68 25.79
CA GLU A 287 -0.04 39.87 25.88
C GLU A 287 0.21 40.82 24.68
N VAL A 288 1.47 40.95 24.25
CA VAL A 288 1.83 41.83 23.13
C VAL A 288 1.50 41.22 21.76
N THR A 289 1.55 39.89 21.62
CA THR A 289 1.38 39.19 20.34
C THR A 289 0.09 38.37 20.23
N GLY A 290 -0.56 38.04 21.35
CA GLY A 290 -1.75 37.22 21.40
C GLY A 290 -3.02 38.07 21.34
N GLY A 291 -3.76 37.98 20.23
CA GLY A 291 -5.08 38.59 20.05
C GLY A 291 -6.22 37.96 20.88
N THR A 292 -5.92 37.41 22.06
CA THR A 292 -6.87 36.63 22.88
C THR A 292 -7.49 37.41 24.04
N VAL A 293 -7.35 38.74 24.10
CA VAL A 293 -8.16 39.58 24.99
C VAL A 293 -9.19 40.31 24.14
N SER A 294 -10.46 39.96 24.37
CA SER A 294 -11.70 40.49 23.78
C SER A 294 -11.95 41.98 24.07
N SER A 295 -10.95 42.84 23.86
CA SER A 295 -11.11 44.29 23.93
C SER A 295 -10.66 44.90 22.61
N ASP A 296 -11.63 45.53 21.96
CA ASP A 296 -11.72 45.96 20.56
C ASP A 296 -10.67 47.01 20.10
N LYS A 297 -9.56 47.21 20.82
CA LYS A 297 -8.46 48.15 20.49
C LYS A 297 -7.10 47.77 21.09
N ALA A 298 -6.81 46.48 21.34
CA ALA A 298 -5.46 46.11 21.73
C ALA A 298 -4.53 46.18 20.51
N ASP A 299 -3.52 47.03 20.61
CA ASP A 299 -2.45 47.27 19.62
C ASP A 299 -1.54 46.03 19.52
N VAL A 300 -2.07 44.92 18.97
CA VAL A 300 -1.39 43.63 18.83
C VAL A 300 -0.38 43.73 17.70
N VAL A 301 0.82 43.19 17.92
CA VAL A 301 1.85 43.07 16.87
C VAL A 301 1.73 41.70 16.19
N PRO A 302 1.14 41.60 14.99
CA PRO A 302 1.01 40.33 14.28
C PRO A 302 2.37 39.87 13.71
N GLY A 303 2.48 38.57 13.45
CA GLY A 303 3.61 37.99 12.71
C GLY A 303 4.63 37.20 13.54
N TYR A 304 4.43 37.10 14.85
CA TYR A 304 5.31 36.37 15.77
C TYR A 304 4.68 35.05 16.24
N ASP A 305 5.50 34.02 16.34
CA ASP A 305 5.18 32.77 17.04
C ASP A 305 6.36 32.35 17.93
N PHE A 306 6.53 33.06 19.04
CA PHE A 306 7.58 32.79 20.03
C PHE A 306 7.52 31.37 20.60
N LEU A 307 6.33 30.75 20.69
CA LEU A 307 6.24 29.38 21.19
C LEU A 307 6.91 28.40 20.21
N VAL A 308 6.62 28.54 18.93
CA VAL A 308 7.12 27.64 17.88
C VAL A 308 8.57 27.92 17.51
N ASN A 309 8.95 29.19 17.41
CA ASN A 309 10.26 29.61 16.87
C ASN A 309 11.30 29.91 17.95
N SER A 310 10.89 30.18 19.20
CA SER A 310 11.81 30.46 20.32
C SER A 310 11.78 29.36 21.37
N VAL A 311 10.61 29.06 21.93
CA VAL A 311 10.51 28.16 23.10
C VAL A 311 10.80 26.71 22.71
N TRP A 312 10.11 26.20 21.68
CA TRP A 312 10.26 24.82 21.25
C TRP A 312 11.68 24.45 20.79
N PRO A 313 12.35 25.22 19.92
CA PRO A 313 13.67 24.84 19.41
C PRO A 313 14.75 24.83 20.50
N GLU A 314 14.68 25.78 21.43
CA GLU A 314 15.59 25.85 22.58
C GLU A 314 15.37 24.70 23.57
N THR A 315 14.09 24.37 23.83
CA THR A 315 13.73 23.23 24.69
C THR A 315 14.25 21.92 24.10
N ILE A 316 13.97 21.67 22.82
CA ILE A 316 14.41 20.45 22.16
C ILE A 316 15.93 20.39 22.07
N ARG A 317 16.60 21.50 21.75
CA ARG A 317 18.08 21.55 21.75
C ARG A 317 18.66 21.23 23.13
N GLY A 318 18.03 21.71 24.20
CA GLY A 318 18.38 21.38 25.57
C GLY A 318 18.23 19.88 25.86
N VAL A 319 17.07 19.30 25.55
CA VAL A 319 16.80 17.86 25.75
C VAL A 319 17.75 17.00 24.94
N GLU A 320 17.94 17.33 23.66
CA GLU A 320 18.76 16.57 22.73
C GLU A 320 20.26 16.63 23.06
N GLY A 321 20.77 17.79 23.48
CA GLY A 321 22.17 17.99 23.78
C GLY A 321 22.57 17.47 25.16
N ARG A 322 21.71 17.65 26.17
CA ARG A 322 22.02 17.33 27.56
C ARG A 322 21.41 16.04 28.06
N ILE A 323 20.47 15.44 27.34
CA ILE A 323 19.94 14.11 27.69
C ILE A 323 19.97 13.16 26.48
N PRO A 324 21.14 12.88 25.86
CA PRO A 324 21.20 11.91 24.75
C PRO A 324 20.75 10.51 25.16
N SER A 325 20.94 10.13 26.43
CA SER A 325 20.53 8.84 26.98
C SER A 325 19.02 8.62 26.97
N LEU A 326 18.22 9.68 26.84
CA LEU A 326 16.75 9.61 26.75
C LEU A 326 16.32 8.73 25.58
N PHE A 327 17.01 8.84 24.44
CA PHE A 327 16.65 8.20 23.18
C PHE A 327 17.26 6.80 23.00
N ASN A 328 18.00 6.29 23.99
CA ASN A 328 18.69 5.01 23.87
C ASN A 328 17.68 3.83 23.87
N PRO A 329 17.61 3.03 22.79
CA PRO A 329 16.68 1.89 22.72
C PRO A 329 17.15 0.64 23.47
N GLY A 330 18.36 0.63 24.06
CA GLY A 330 18.98 -0.57 24.62
C GLY A 330 18.15 -1.31 25.67
N ASN A 331 17.30 -0.62 26.43
CA ASN A 331 16.28 -1.24 27.27
C ASN A 331 14.88 -0.86 26.73
N PRO A 332 14.14 -1.81 26.13
CA PRO A 332 12.83 -1.55 25.56
C PRO A 332 11.78 -1.04 26.57
N ASP A 333 11.74 -1.56 27.79
CA ASP A 333 10.73 -1.16 28.79
C ASP A 333 10.93 0.30 29.21
N VAL A 334 12.19 0.67 29.48
CA VAL A 334 12.55 2.05 29.83
C VAL A 334 12.37 2.98 28.64
N PHE A 335 12.69 2.53 27.41
CA PHE A 335 12.47 3.30 26.20
C PHE A 335 10.98 3.59 25.98
N TYR A 336 10.10 2.60 26.18
CA TYR A 336 8.66 2.76 26.09
C TYR A 336 8.16 3.84 27.05
N GLU A 337 8.52 3.73 28.33
CA GLU A 337 8.08 4.68 29.36
C GLU A 337 8.53 6.11 29.04
N ARG A 338 9.81 6.28 28.71
CA ARG A 338 10.38 7.58 28.32
C ARG A 338 9.72 8.15 27.08
N TYR A 339 9.45 7.33 26.07
CA TYR A 339 8.75 7.73 24.86
C TYR A 339 7.33 8.21 25.18
N CYS A 340 6.55 7.44 25.95
CA CYS A 340 5.18 7.80 26.32
C CYS A 340 5.11 9.11 27.10
N ILE A 341 5.99 9.30 28.10
CA ILE A 341 6.09 10.54 28.87
C ILE A 341 6.44 11.72 27.95
N SER A 342 7.39 11.52 27.03
CA SER A 342 7.81 12.56 26.07
C SER A 342 6.70 12.93 25.08
N MET A 343 5.93 11.96 24.58
CA MET A 343 4.80 12.22 23.69
C MET A 343 3.61 12.85 24.41
N ASP A 344 3.43 12.58 25.71
CA ASP A 344 2.48 13.33 26.54
C ASP A 344 2.91 14.79 26.74
N PHE A 345 4.21 15.04 26.96
CA PHE A 345 4.77 16.38 26.95
C PHE A 345 4.51 17.12 25.63
N VAL A 346 4.78 16.48 24.48
CA VAL A 346 4.51 17.10 23.16
C VAL A 346 3.02 17.47 23.03
N ARG A 347 2.10 16.54 23.38
CA ARG A 347 0.65 16.82 23.34
C ARG A 347 0.25 17.96 24.26
N LYS A 348 0.81 18.04 25.47
CA LYS A 348 0.56 19.15 26.40
C LYS A 348 1.12 20.47 25.88
N PHE A 349 2.28 20.46 25.25
CA PHE A 349 2.87 21.65 24.62
C PHE A 349 2.02 22.13 23.43
N GLU A 350 1.55 21.22 22.56
CA GLU A 350 0.64 21.55 21.46
C GLU A 350 -0.65 22.23 21.94
N ARG A 351 -1.18 21.85 23.11
CA ARG A 351 -2.34 22.50 23.73
C ARG A 351 -2.08 23.92 24.21
N GLN A 352 -0.82 24.30 24.43
CA GLN A 352 -0.44 25.66 24.80
C GLN A 352 -0.33 26.60 23.58
N CYS A 353 -0.32 26.05 22.37
CA CYS A 353 -0.36 26.85 21.14
C CYS A 353 -1.70 27.59 21.02
N GLY A 354 -1.67 28.90 20.76
CA GLY A 354 -2.88 29.74 20.72
C GLY A 354 -3.81 29.52 19.52
N SER A 355 -3.41 28.72 18.51
CA SER A 355 -4.23 28.45 17.32
C SER A 355 -3.84 27.14 16.62
N GLN A 356 -4.77 26.57 15.85
CA GLN A 356 -4.50 25.40 15.00
C GLN A 356 -3.44 25.67 13.93
N ALA A 357 -3.34 26.91 13.44
CA ALA A 357 -2.30 27.30 12.50
C ALA A 357 -0.90 27.24 13.14
N SER A 358 -0.79 27.64 14.42
CA SER A 358 0.45 27.53 15.20
C SER A 358 0.85 26.07 15.42
N VAL A 359 -0.11 25.19 15.75
CA VAL A 359 0.16 23.73 15.87
C VAL A 359 0.67 23.13 14.55
N LYS A 360 0.07 23.51 13.41
CA LYS A 360 0.55 23.06 12.09
C LYS A 360 1.99 23.53 11.83
N ARG A 361 2.31 24.78 12.18
CA ARG A 361 3.67 25.33 12.06
C ARG A 361 4.65 24.62 13.00
N LEU A 362 4.24 24.31 14.23
CA LEU A 362 5.03 23.52 15.18
C LEU A 362 5.41 22.15 14.61
N ARG A 363 4.44 21.41 14.10
CA ARG A 363 4.67 20.08 13.50
C ARG A 363 5.54 20.13 12.24
N ALA A 364 5.48 21.23 11.50
CA ALA A 364 6.34 21.46 10.34
C ALA A 364 7.75 21.95 10.71
N HIS A 365 7.98 22.36 11.95
CA HIS A 365 9.26 22.93 12.38
C HIS A 365 10.40 21.88 12.37
N PRO A 366 11.61 22.21 11.88
CA PRO A 366 12.72 21.25 11.79
C PRO A 366 13.09 20.59 13.12
N SER A 367 13.06 21.33 14.25
CA SER A 367 13.35 20.76 15.56
C SER A 367 12.27 19.77 16.04
N TYR A 368 11.01 19.95 15.64
CA TYR A 368 9.94 19.00 15.93
C TYR A 368 10.20 17.67 15.21
N GLN A 369 10.58 17.74 13.93
CA GLN A 369 10.92 16.57 13.13
C GLN A 369 12.20 15.89 13.66
N SER A 370 13.24 16.67 14.00
CA SER A 370 14.47 16.15 14.62
C SER A 370 14.17 15.35 15.89
N PHE A 371 13.35 15.92 16.78
CA PHE A 371 12.97 15.26 18.03
C PHE A 371 12.29 13.91 17.79
N HIS A 372 11.34 13.85 16.85
CA HIS A 372 10.65 12.61 16.49
C HIS A 372 11.59 11.60 15.83
N ASN A 373 12.49 12.05 14.94
CA ASN A 373 13.44 11.19 14.23
C ASN A 373 14.51 10.59 15.14
N LYS A 374 14.85 11.26 16.25
CA LYS A 374 15.78 10.71 17.26
C LYS A 374 15.21 9.50 18.00
N TRP A 375 13.90 9.38 18.10
CA TRP A 375 13.27 8.16 18.61
C TRP A 375 13.38 7.05 17.56
N ASN A 376 14.37 6.17 17.73
CA ASN A 376 14.60 5.05 16.82
C ASN A 376 13.57 3.92 17.06
N LEU A 377 12.31 4.19 16.71
CA LEU A 377 11.20 3.25 16.76
C LEU A 377 11.49 1.95 15.98
N PRO A 378 12.21 1.96 14.85
CA PRO A 378 12.62 0.72 14.19
C PRO A 378 13.48 -0.19 15.06
N VAL A 379 14.48 0.33 15.76
CA VAL A 379 15.34 -0.48 16.65
C VAL A 379 14.57 -0.97 17.87
N TYR A 380 13.71 -0.13 18.45
CA TYR A 380 12.79 -0.57 19.51
C TYR A 380 11.93 -1.77 19.06
N PHE A 381 11.34 -1.68 17.86
CA PHE A 381 10.56 -2.78 17.30
C PHE A 381 11.43 -4.03 17.06
N GLN A 382 12.66 -3.88 16.58
CA GLN A 382 13.56 -5.03 16.37
C GLN A 382 13.88 -5.77 17.68
N LEU A 383 14.12 -5.03 18.78
CA LEU A 383 14.35 -5.63 20.08
C LEU A 383 13.11 -6.37 20.60
N ARG A 384 11.92 -5.73 20.51
CA ARG A 384 10.65 -6.37 20.86
C ARG A 384 10.29 -7.56 19.97
N TYR A 385 10.61 -7.48 18.68
CA TYR A 385 10.45 -8.58 17.74
C TYR A 385 11.31 -9.76 18.17
N LYS A 386 12.61 -9.55 18.45
CA LYS A 386 13.51 -10.62 18.88
C LYS A 386 13.06 -11.24 20.21
N GLU A 387 12.57 -10.43 21.13
CA GLU A 387 12.01 -10.89 22.41
C GLU A 387 10.77 -11.77 22.20
N ILE A 388 9.78 -11.28 21.44
CA ILE A 388 8.48 -11.97 21.25
C ILE A 388 8.61 -13.16 20.31
N ALA A 389 9.16 -12.95 19.11
CA ALA A 389 9.31 -14.01 18.12
C ALA A 389 10.33 -15.07 18.57
N GLY A 390 11.39 -14.66 19.28
CA GLY A 390 12.40 -15.57 19.83
C GLY A 390 11.81 -16.54 20.86
N CYS A 391 10.86 -16.10 21.69
CA CYS A 391 10.13 -17.00 22.59
C CYS A 391 9.40 -18.12 21.82
N LEU A 392 8.72 -17.78 20.71
CA LEU A 392 8.04 -18.77 19.87
C LEU A 392 9.03 -19.68 19.14
N GLU A 393 10.13 -19.14 18.61
CA GLU A 393 11.17 -19.92 17.92
C GLU A 393 11.81 -20.94 18.86
N ASN A 394 12.12 -20.55 20.10
CA ASN A 394 12.64 -21.46 21.12
C ASN A 394 11.62 -22.56 21.48
N ALA A 395 10.35 -22.19 21.64
CA ALA A 395 9.30 -23.18 21.93
C ALA A 395 9.10 -24.16 20.77
N THR A 396 9.16 -23.66 19.53
CA THR A 396 9.11 -24.47 18.31
C THR A 396 10.28 -25.46 18.22
N ALA A 397 11.49 -25.01 18.57
CA ALA A 397 12.70 -25.84 18.58
C ALA A 397 12.66 -26.94 19.65
N ASP A 398 12.03 -26.67 20.79
CA ASP A 398 11.79 -27.63 21.88
C ASP A 398 10.77 -28.73 21.53
N GLY A 399 10.03 -28.58 20.43
CA GLY A 399 9.06 -29.55 19.95
C GLY A 399 7.76 -29.60 20.77
N LEU A 400 7.06 -30.73 20.69
CA LEU A 400 5.75 -30.93 21.33
C LEU A 400 5.90 -31.32 22.81
N LYS A 401 6.14 -30.33 23.67
CA LYS A 401 6.10 -30.48 25.13
C LYS A 401 4.72 -30.13 25.69
N ALA A 402 4.34 -30.80 26.78
CA ALA A 402 3.11 -30.51 27.50
C ALA A 402 3.18 -29.13 28.17
N ALA A 403 2.07 -28.40 28.16
CA ALA A 403 1.96 -27.09 28.80
C ALA A 403 2.01 -27.20 30.34
N PRO A 404 2.40 -26.13 31.05
CA PRO A 404 2.38 -26.08 32.52
C PRO A 404 0.99 -26.32 33.09
N VAL A 405 0.93 -26.90 34.30
CA VAL A 405 -0.32 -27.17 35.02
C VAL A 405 -1.09 -25.86 35.25
N GLY A 406 -2.31 -25.76 34.70
CA GLY A 406 -3.15 -24.55 34.77
C GLY A 406 -3.21 -23.72 33.48
N SER A 407 -2.49 -24.10 32.42
CA SER A 407 -2.61 -23.49 31.09
C SER A 407 -3.96 -23.78 30.43
N GLN A 408 -4.44 -22.84 29.60
CA GLN A 408 -5.64 -23.02 28.78
C GLN A 408 -5.40 -23.96 27.58
N TYR A 409 -4.13 -24.25 27.28
CA TYR A 409 -3.66 -25.09 26.20
C TYR A 409 -2.96 -26.34 26.74
N ARG A 410 -2.84 -27.36 25.89
CA ARG A 410 -2.19 -28.63 26.23
C ARG A 410 -0.73 -28.66 25.77
N LEU A 411 -0.37 -27.91 24.72
CA LEU A 411 1.00 -27.80 24.24
C LEU A 411 1.63 -26.46 24.66
N GLN A 412 2.88 -26.53 25.11
CA GLN A 412 3.65 -25.35 25.50
C GLN A 412 3.80 -24.36 24.33
N VAL A 413 3.96 -24.85 23.10
CA VAL A 413 4.11 -24.01 21.90
C VAL A 413 2.87 -23.16 21.63
N THR A 414 1.67 -23.72 21.86
CA THR A 414 0.39 -23.00 21.66
C THR A 414 0.18 -21.94 22.74
N GLU A 415 0.49 -22.25 24.00
CA GLU A 415 0.45 -21.26 25.10
C GLU A 415 1.41 -20.10 24.82
N VAL A 416 2.64 -20.40 24.40
CA VAL A 416 3.64 -19.38 24.06
C VAL A 416 3.19 -18.54 22.87
N LEU A 417 2.58 -19.14 21.84
CA LEU A 417 1.99 -18.40 20.72
C LEU A 417 0.98 -17.37 21.20
N CYS A 418 0.00 -17.79 22.02
CA CYS A 418 -1.07 -16.91 22.49
C CYS A 418 -0.51 -15.80 23.38
N SER A 419 0.41 -16.14 24.29
CA SER A 419 1.14 -15.16 25.09
C SER A 419 1.88 -14.14 24.21
N CYS A 420 2.60 -14.59 23.17
CA CYS A 420 3.30 -13.70 22.23
C CYS A 420 2.34 -12.79 21.46
N VAL A 421 1.18 -13.29 21.03
CA VAL A 421 0.15 -12.48 20.35
C VAL A 421 -0.42 -11.43 21.30
N CYS A 422 -0.82 -11.81 22.51
CA CYS A 422 -1.30 -10.85 23.53
C CYS A 422 -0.24 -9.80 23.88
N ARG A 423 1.03 -10.21 24.01
CA ARG A 423 2.16 -9.30 24.29
C ARG A 423 2.38 -8.26 23.18
N CYS A 424 2.10 -8.57 21.92
CA CYS A 424 2.20 -7.59 20.83
C CYS A 424 1.28 -6.36 21.05
N TRP A 425 0.17 -6.55 21.77
CA TRP A 425 -0.88 -5.54 21.97
C TRP A 425 -1.02 -5.08 23.42
N ALA A 426 -0.11 -5.52 24.30
CA ALA A 426 -0.13 -5.17 25.71
C ALA A 426 0.27 -3.71 25.97
N GLU A 427 -0.38 -3.10 26.97
CA GLU A 427 0.02 -1.81 27.54
C GLU A 427 1.42 -1.98 28.15
N ARG A 428 2.41 -1.18 27.73
CA ARG A 428 3.89 -1.30 27.95
C ARG A 428 4.73 -1.87 26.82
N ILE A 429 4.13 -2.51 25.82
CA ILE A 429 4.87 -3.01 24.63
C ILE A 429 4.40 -2.27 23.39
N TYR A 430 3.08 -2.15 23.23
CA TYR A 430 2.46 -1.58 22.06
C TYR A 430 2.65 -0.06 21.96
N LEU A 431 3.22 0.38 20.83
CA LEU A 431 3.32 1.80 20.48
C LEU A 431 2.44 2.09 19.25
N PRO A 432 1.53 3.09 19.31
CA PRO A 432 0.62 3.38 18.20
C PRO A 432 1.30 3.61 16.84
N PRO A 433 2.44 4.33 16.72
CA PRO A 433 3.13 4.49 15.43
C PRO A 433 3.64 3.19 14.82
N LEU A 434 3.83 2.15 15.64
CA LEU A 434 4.32 0.84 15.24
C LEU A 434 3.20 -0.19 15.01
N ALA A 435 1.93 0.24 15.04
CA ALA A 435 0.78 -0.66 14.87
C ALA A 435 0.88 -1.56 13.64
N HIS A 436 1.29 -1.00 12.49
CA HIS A 436 1.49 -1.77 11.26
C HIS A 436 2.53 -2.90 11.40
N ARG A 437 3.57 -2.72 12.21
CA ARG A 437 4.62 -3.73 12.44
C ARG A 437 4.18 -4.79 13.44
N PHE A 438 3.52 -4.41 14.53
CA PHE A 438 2.94 -5.36 15.49
C PHE A 438 1.82 -6.20 14.86
N TRP A 439 1.03 -5.60 13.97
CA TRP A 439 0.06 -6.32 13.16
C TRP A 439 0.72 -7.35 12.25
N LYS A 440 1.74 -6.95 11.49
CA LYS A 440 2.53 -7.88 10.68
C LYS A 440 3.11 -9.01 11.52
N LEU A 441 3.68 -8.71 12.69
CA LEU A 441 4.21 -9.72 13.61
C LEU A 441 3.11 -10.69 14.07
N THR A 442 1.92 -10.21 14.41
CA THR A 442 0.78 -11.05 14.81
C THR A 442 0.46 -12.10 13.74
N LEU A 443 0.34 -11.69 12.48
CA LEU A 443 0.09 -12.60 11.36
C LEU A 443 1.26 -13.57 11.11
N GLN A 444 2.50 -13.08 11.25
CA GLN A 444 3.70 -13.92 11.14
C GLN A 444 3.77 -14.99 12.23
N LEU A 445 3.35 -14.70 13.46
CA LEU A 445 3.30 -15.68 14.54
C LEU A 445 2.32 -16.82 14.22
N PHE A 446 1.12 -16.50 13.75
CA PHE A 446 0.14 -17.51 13.31
C PHE A 446 0.65 -18.33 12.13
N SER A 447 1.20 -17.69 11.11
CA SER A 447 1.74 -18.37 9.92
C SER A 447 2.89 -19.32 10.28
N ARG A 448 3.82 -18.88 11.15
CA ARG A 448 4.93 -19.72 11.62
C ARG A 448 4.43 -20.93 12.40
N TYR A 449 3.45 -20.75 13.28
CA TYR A 449 2.85 -21.86 14.01
C TYR A 449 2.11 -22.85 13.10
N ALA A 450 1.32 -22.37 12.14
CA ALA A 450 0.66 -23.24 11.15
C ALA A 450 1.67 -24.04 10.30
N THR A 451 2.77 -23.39 9.92
CA THR A 451 3.87 -24.06 9.18
C THR A 451 4.54 -25.12 10.05
N PHE A 452 4.82 -24.82 11.32
CA PHE A 452 5.36 -25.78 12.28
C PHE A 452 4.44 -26.99 12.46
N LEU A 453 3.13 -26.78 12.64
CA LEU A 453 2.17 -27.88 12.75
C LEU A 453 2.18 -28.75 11.49
N THR A 454 2.17 -28.14 10.30
CA THR A 454 2.23 -28.86 9.04
C THR A 454 3.51 -29.68 8.91
N GLU A 455 4.67 -29.09 9.26
CA GLU A 455 5.96 -29.77 9.23
C GLU A 455 6.02 -30.96 10.20
N VAL A 456 5.51 -30.77 11.41
CA VAL A 456 5.44 -31.83 12.43
C VAL A 456 4.53 -32.97 11.99
N LEU A 457 3.39 -32.66 11.36
CA LEU A 457 2.43 -33.66 10.88
C LEU A 457 2.90 -34.41 9.61
N THR A 458 3.72 -33.78 8.77
CA THR A 458 4.20 -34.35 7.49
C THR A 458 5.53 -35.09 7.61
N LYS A 459 6.30 -34.90 8.68
CA LYS A 459 7.53 -35.66 8.94
C LYS A 459 7.23 -37.15 9.20
N THR A 460 7.31 -37.96 8.16
CA THR A 460 7.41 -39.43 8.24
C THR A 460 8.86 -39.88 8.33
N SER A 461 9.18 -40.84 9.20
CA SER A 461 10.51 -41.47 9.26
C SER A 461 10.93 -41.97 7.86
N PRO A 462 12.20 -41.85 7.44
CA PRO A 462 12.67 -42.57 6.27
C PRO A 462 12.52 -44.06 6.54
N SER A 463 11.86 -44.78 5.63
CA SER A 463 11.85 -46.23 5.60
C SER A 463 13.29 -46.74 5.51
N ASP A 464 13.71 -47.57 6.45
CA ASP A 464 14.97 -48.33 6.39
C ASP A 464 15.00 -49.18 5.10
N THR A 465 15.58 -48.65 4.03
CA THR A 465 16.15 -49.46 2.96
C THR A 465 17.58 -49.81 3.34
N THR A 466 17.75 -51.09 3.68
CA THR A 466 18.99 -51.87 3.71
C THR A 466 20.14 -51.25 2.91
N LYS A 467 21.17 -50.77 3.61
CA LYS A 467 22.56 -50.78 3.11
C LYS A 467 23.50 -51.05 4.28
N GLU A 468 24.07 -52.26 4.25
CA GLU A 468 25.21 -52.65 5.07
C GLU A 468 26.32 -51.59 4.97
N ALA A 469 26.75 -51.08 6.11
CA ALA A 469 28.02 -50.38 6.25
C ALA A 469 28.88 -51.18 7.23
N ILE A 470 29.92 -51.80 6.67
CA ILE A 470 30.96 -52.57 7.34
C ILE A 470 31.60 -51.72 8.44
N ARG A 471 31.64 -52.26 9.66
CA ARG A 471 32.34 -51.69 10.82
C ARG A 471 33.69 -52.41 10.97
N PRO A 472 34.84 -51.72 11.14
CA PRO A 472 36.05 -52.37 11.67
C PRO A 472 35.97 -52.44 13.21
N LEU A 473 36.49 -53.54 13.75
CA LEU A 473 36.65 -53.82 15.19
C LEU A 473 37.53 -52.76 15.91
N PRO A 474 37.49 -52.76 17.26
CA PRO A 474 38.60 -53.38 17.96
C PRO A 474 38.17 -54.42 19.01
N SER A 475 39.06 -55.40 19.14
CA SER A 475 38.98 -56.59 20.00
C SER A 475 39.32 -56.31 21.46
N SER A 476 38.98 -57.32 22.29
CA SER A 476 39.52 -57.70 23.61
C SER A 476 38.65 -57.25 24.80
N ALA A 477 37.69 -58.03 25.31
CA ALA A 477 37.71 -59.36 25.96
C ALA A 477 37.83 -59.30 27.50
N SER A 478 37.04 -60.18 28.14
CA SER A 478 36.98 -60.63 29.56
C SER A 478 35.87 -59.98 30.42
N SER A 479 34.68 -60.61 30.54
CA SER A 479 34.23 -61.69 31.48
C SER A 479 33.97 -61.16 32.90
N THR A 480 32.89 -61.43 33.65
CA THR A 480 31.85 -62.48 33.68
C THR A 480 30.89 -62.15 34.86
N SER A 481 29.59 -62.50 34.74
CA SER A 481 28.61 -62.81 35.83
C SER A 481 28.26 -61.71 36.86
N SER A 482 27.04 -61.52 37.37
CA SER A 482 25.74 -62.19 37.26
C SER A 482 24.67 -61.37 38.02
N ARG A 483 23.51 -61.17 37.40
CA ARG A 483 22.12 -61.21 37.93
C ARG A 483 21.78 -60.61 39.32
N THR A 484 20.94 -59.58 39.36
CA THR A 484 19.52 -59.54 39.85
C THR A 484 19.12 -58.18 40.46
N SER A 485 18.09 -57.53 39.88
CA SER A 485 17.05 -56.64 40.46
C SER A 485 16.43 -55.82 39.31
N GLN A 486 15.21 -56.09 38.85
CA GLN A 486 13.97 -55.37 39.23
C GLN A 486 14.15 -53.85 39.33
N ASP A 487 13.64 -53.15 38.30
CA ASP A 487 12.95 -51.84 38.28
C ASP A 487 12.51 -51.61 36.80
N ALA A 488 11.22 -51.58 36.47
CA ALA A 488 10.31 -50.43 36.50
C ALA A 488 10.83 -49.23 35.66
N ASP A 489 10.11 -48.95 34.56
CA ASP A 489 10.15 -47.78 33.68
C ASP A 489 11.46 -47.39 32.96
N SER A 490 11.45 -47.52 31.62
CA SER A 490 12.00 -46.50 30.70
C SER A 490 11.74 -46.89 29.24
N GLU A 491 10.62 -46.43 28.65
CA GLU A 491 10.60 -46.17 27.21
C GLU A 491 11.41 -44.89 26.95
N SER A 492 12.71 -45.06 26.76
CA SER A 492 13.61 -44.02 26.25
C SER A 492 14.28 -44.54 24.99
N GLY A 493 14.08 -43.80 23.89
CA GLY A 493 15.04 -43.81 22.77
C GLY A 493 14.53 -44.33 21.43
N GLY A 494 13.71 -43.54 20.75
CA GLY A 494 13.59 -43.56 19.28
C GLY A 494 13.00 -42.24 18.77
N PRO A 495 13.69 -41.47 17.90
CA PRO A 495 13.08 -40.30 17.29
C PRO A 495 12.13 -40.77 16.17
N THR A 496 11.06 -40.01 15.91
CA THR A 496 10.21 -40.01 14.69
C THR A 496 8.94 -40.89 14.60
N VAL A 497 8.18 -41.08 15.69
CA VAL A 497 6.73 -41.35 15.56
C VAL A 497 5.93 -40.51 16.56
N LEU A 498 5.06 -39.63 16.07
CA LEU A 498 4.13 -38.86 16.91
C LEU A 498 3.26 -39.81 17.74
N SER A 499 3.18 -39.58 19.05
CA SER A 499 2.31 -40.34 19.94
C SER A 499 0.84 -39.96 19.75
N THR A 500 -0.07 -40.92 19.93
CA THR A 500 -1.53 -40.71 19.92
C THR A 500 -1.94 -39.56 20.86
N LYS A 501 -1.29 -39.43 22.03
CA LYS A 501 -1.52 -38.33 22.98
C LYS A 501 -1.15 -36.97 22.41
N GLN A 502 -0.05 -36.88 21.65
CA GLN A 502 0.41 -35.64 21.03
C GLN A 502 -0.54 -35.20 19.90
N LEU A 503 -1.07 -36.15 19.12
CA LEU A 503 -2.06 -35.85 18.07
C LEU A 503 -3.37 -35.33 18.66
N VAL A 504 -3.83 -35.90 19.77
CA VAL A 504 -5.01 -35.42 20.52
C VAL A 504 -4.77 -34.00 21.05
N PHE A 505 -3.59 -33.71 21.60
CA PHE A 505 -3.27 -32.36 22.09
C PHE A 505 -3.20 -31.33 20.97
N ILE A 506 -2.65 -31.67 19.80
CA ILE A 506 -2.67 -30.77 18.63
C ILE A 506 -4.12 -30.48 18.22
N ALA A 507 -4.98 -31.49 18.15
CA ALA A 507 -6.39 -31.31 17.78
C ALA A 507 -7.12 -30.36 18.74
N ALA A 508 -6.95 -30.58 20.05
CA ALA A 508 -7.56 -29.77 21.10
C ALA A 508 -7.08 -28.31 21.04
N ASP A 509 -5.77 -28.11 20.90
CA ASP A 509 -5.17 -26.78 20.86
C ASP A 509 -5.55 -26.00 19.61
N VAL A 510 -5.63 -26.65 18.44
CA VAL A 510 -6.05 -26.00 17.18
C VAL A 510 -7.51 -25.57 17.25
N ASP A 511 -8.41 -26.41 17.77
CA ASP A 511 -9.82 -26.08 17.95
C ASP A 511 -9.99 -24.91 18.93
N ARG A 512 -9.28 -24.96 20.08
CA ARG A 512 -9.26 -23.88 21.07
C ARG A 512 -8.71 -22.57 20.52
N LEU A 513 -7.62 -22.63 19.75
CA LEU A 513 -7.02 -21.46 19.12
C LEU A 513 -7.99 -20.81 18.12
N GLN A 514 -8.73 -21.61 17.36
CA GLN A 514 -9.76 -21.09 16.44
C GLN A 514 -10.91 -20.38 17.16
N GLU A 515 -11.25 -20.80 18.38
CA GLU A 515 -12.23 -20.14 19.24
C GLU A 515 -11.73 -18.80 19.82
N GLN A 516 -10.42 -18.63 20.01
CA GLN A 516 -9.82 -17.39 20.53
C GLN A 516 -9.52 -16.31 19.47
N ILE A 517 -9.43 -16.67 18.19
CA ILE A 517 -9.18 -15.70 17.09
C ILE A 517 -10.15 -14.49 17.09
N PRO A 518 -11.46 -14.65 17.35
CA PRO A 518 -12.38 -13.52 17.47
C PRO A 518 -12.04 -12.55 18.61
N GLU A 519 -11.59 -13.04 19.76
CA GLU A 519 -11.18 -12.19 20.89
C GLU A 519 -9.92 -11.38 20.53
N ILE A 520 -8.96 -12.02 19.87
CA ILE A 520 -7.76 -11.37 19.33
C ILE A 520 -8.15 -10.31 18.29
N SER A 521 -9.15 -10.60 17.44
CA SER A 521 -9.69 -9.64 16.47
C SER A 521 -10.24 -8.39 17.16
N ASN A 522 -11.00 -8.56 18.24
CA ASN A 522 -11.56 -7.44 19.01
C ASN A 522 -10.46 -6.59 19.65
N MET A 523 -9.48 -7.22 20.30
CA MET A 523 -8.33 -6.53 20.91
C MET A 523 -7.56 -5.69 19.88
N VAL A 524 -7.32 -6.23 18.68
CA VAL A 524 -6.62 -5.50 17.60
C VAL A 524 -7.48 -4.36 17.08
N LYS A 525 -8.80 -4.57 16.90
CA LYS A 525 -9.72 -3.54 16.41
C LYS A 525 -9.79 -2.35 17.36
N GLU A 526 -9.89 -2.57 18.67
CA GLU A 526 -9.90 -1.49 19.66
C GLU A 526 -8.66 -0.61 19.55
N ARG A 527 -7.46 -1.22 19.51
CA ARG A 527 -6.19 -0.48 19.38
C ARG A 527 -6.01 0.23 18.04
N LEU A 528 -6.53 -0.33 16.95
CA LEU A 528 -6.48 0.31 15.64
C LEU A 528 -7.49 1.48 15.51
N GLN A 529 -8.65 1.37 16.15
CA GLN A 529 -9.64 2.45 16.22
C GLN A 529 -9.09 3.67 16.98
N GLU A 530 -8.30 3.46 18.04
CA GLU A 530 -7.62 4.55 18.77
C GLU A 530 -6.70 5.40 17.86
N ILE A 531 -6.17 4.82 16.78
CA ILE A 531 -5.31 5.51 15.80
C ILE A 531 -6.12 6.16 14.67
N GLY A 532 -7.44 5.93 14.63
CA GLY A 532 -8.32 6.40 13.55
C GLY A 532 -8.28 5.51 12.30
N PHE A 533 -7.88 4.24 12.43
CA PHE A 533 -7.93 3.29 11.31
C PHE A 533 -9.37 2.88 11.01
N GLN A 534 -9.79 3.04 9.76
CA GLN A 534 -11.20 2.90 9.35
C GLN A 534 -11.54 1.52 8.78
N ASN A 535 -10.58 0.82 8.17
CA ASN A 535 -10.86 -0.40 7.39
C ASN A 535 -10.74 -1.69 8.20
N LEU A 536 -11.60 -1.84 9.22
CA LEU A 536 -11.59 -2.99 10.14
C LEU A 536 -12.02 -4.31 9.47
N ALA A 537 -12.59 -4.26 8.27
CA ALA A 537 -12.93 -5.44 7.48
C ALA A 537 -11.65 -6.21 7.08
N LEU A 538 -10.65 -5.52 6.54
CA LEU A 538 -9.36 -6.13 6.16
C LEU A 538 -8.65 -6.85 7.32
N VAL A 539 -8.80 -6.34 8.55
CA VAL A 539 -8.24 -6.96 9.76
C VAL A 539 -8.94 -8.28 10.06
N SER A 540 -10.26 -8.32 9.85
CA SER A 540 -11.08 -9.52 10.05
C SER A 540 -10.77 -10.56 8.97
N ASP A 541 -10.64 -10.12 7.72
CA ASP A 541 -10.34 -11.00 6.57
C ASP A 541 -8.96 -11.65 6.71
N ALA A 542 -7.93 -10.88 7.07
CA ALA A 542 -6.57 -11.42 7.27
C ALA A 542 -6.46 -12.40 8.46
N LEU A 543 -7.28 -12.20 9.51
CA LEU A 543 -7.42 -13.21 10.58
C LEU A 543 -8.24 -14.42 10.12
N GLY A 544 -9.19 -14.22 9.21
CA GLY A 544 -9.89 -15.28 8.48
C GLY A 544 -8.91 -16.16 7.72
N ASP A 545 -7.96 -15.58 6.99
CA ASP A 545 -6.89 -16.32 6.31
C ASP A 545 -6.01 -17.10 7.29
N SER A 546 -5.68 -16.49 8.44
CA SER A 546 -4.92 -17.17 9.51
C SER A 546 -5.70 -18.36 10.09
N LYS A 547 -7.02 -18.20 10.28
CA LYS A 547 -7.92 -19.27 10.71
C LYS A 547 -7.99 -20.38 9.66
N ALA A 548 -8.06 -20.04 8.38
CA ALA A 548 -8.08 -20.99 7.29
C ALA A 548 -6.76 -21.78 7.19
N ALA A 549 -5.61 -21.12 7.39
CA ALA A 549 -4.30 -21.79 7.41
C ALA A 549 -4.19 -22.81 8.57
N LEU A 550 -4.69 -22.48 9.75
CA LEU A 550 -4.76 -23.41 10.88
C LEU A 550 -5.73 -24.57 10.61
N ALA A 551 -6.89 -24.29 10.03
CA ALA A 551 -7.86 -25.31 9.63
C ALA A 551 -7.31 -26.25 8.56
N GLY A 552 -6.42 -25.76 7.67
CA GLY A 552 -5.74 -26.57 6.66
C GLY A 552 -4.86 -27.70 7.23
N CYS A 553 -4.47 -27.63 8.52
CA CYS A 553 -3.73 -28.70 9.18
C CYS A 553 -4.63 -29.86 9.65
N ILE A 554 -5.94 -29.63 9.81
CA ILE A 554 -6.89 -30.60 10.38
C ILE A 554 -7.02 -31.88 9.51
N PRO A 555 -7.15 -31.80 8.18
CA PRO A 555 -7.24 -33.01 7.34
C PRO A 555 -6.00 -33.90 7.46
N THR A 556 -4.81 -33.32 7.47
CA THR A 556 -3.54 -34.03 7.63
C THR A 556 -3.43 -34.67 9.01
N LEU A 557 -3.85 -33.96 10.06
CA LEU A 557 -3.93 -34.48 11.43
C LEU A 557 -4.88 -35.67 11.51
N ASN A 558 -6.08 -35.55 10.94
CA ASN A 558 -7.08 -36.61 10.94
C ASN A 558 -6.56 -37.86 10.21
N SER A 559 -5.99 -37.69 9.02
CA SER A 559 -5.40 -38.79 8.25
C SER A 559 -4.27 -39.50 9.02
N ARG A 560 -3.38 -38.73 9.67
CA ARG A 560 -2.28 -39.30 10.46
C ARG A 560 -2.78 -40.04 11.69
N MET A 561 -3.80 -39.51 12.35
CA MET A 561 -4.43 -40.12 13.51
C MET A 561 -5.10 -41.44 13.13
N THR A 562 -5.94 -41.44 12.09
CA THR A 562 -6.61 -42.65 11.60
C THR A 562 -5.60 -43.68 11.12
N GLN A 563 -4.55 -43.29 10.39
CA GLN A 563 -3.50 -44.20 9.95
C GLN A 563 -2.77 -44.86 11.13
N ASN A 564 -2.39 -44.08 12.15
CA ASN A 564 -1.69 -44.60 13.32
C ASN A 564 -2.56 -45.60 14.11
N LEU A 565 -3.85 -45.28 14.30
CA LEU A 565 -4.81 -46.16 14.94
C LEU A 565 -5.01 -47.45 14.14
N THR A 566 -5.26 -47.34 12.82
CA THR A 566 -5.45 -48.51 11.96
C THR A 566 -4.22 -49.40 11.97
N GLU A 567 -3.01 -48.86 11.81
CA GLU A 567 -1.77 -49.65 11.80
C GLU A 567 -1.54 -50.37 13.13
N ARG A 568 -1.82 -49.73 14.27
CA ARG A 568 -1.67 -50.37 15.59
C ARG A 568 -2.70 -51.47 15.83
N SER A 569 -3.96 -51.22 15.50
CA SER A 569 -5.05 -52.20 15.66
C SER A 569 -4.91 -53.38 14.68
N PHE A 570 -4.57 -53.11 13.42
CA PHE A 570 -4.45 -54.15 12.39
C PHE A 570 -3.27 -55.10 12.62
N ARG A 571 -2.18 -54.65 13.27
CA ARG A 571 -1.07 -55.54 13.67
C ARG A 571 -1.54 -56.75 14.48
N PHE A 572 -2.56 -56.57 15.31
CA PHE A 572 -3.16 -57.67 16.09
C PHE A 572 -4.25 -58.40 15.31
N LEU A 573 -5.06 -57.70 14.49
CA LEU A 573 -6.08 -58.32 13.65
C LEU A 573 -5.50 -59.30 12.62
N LYS A 574 -4.27 -59.05 12.13
CA LYS A 574 -3.56 -59.97 11.24
C LYS A 574 -3.35 -61.36 11.86
N ASN A 575 -3.32 -61.48 13.19
CA ASN A 575 -3.18 -62.77 13.88
C ASN A 575 -4.34 -63.73 13.60
N ALA A 576 -5.45 -63.26 13.02
CA ALA A 576 -6.50 -64.14 12.51
C ALA A 576 -6.00 -65.17 11.48
N SER A 577 -4.91 -64.87 10.75
CA SER A 577 -4.29 -65.85 9.83
C SER A 577 -3.70 -67.06 10.55
N GLU A 578 -3.41 -66.95 11.86
CA GLU A 578 -2.85 -68.02 12.68
C GLU A 578 -3.94 -68.88 13.34
N VAL A 579 -5.22 -68.47 13.28
CA VAL A 579 -6.35 -69.24 13.85
C VAL A 579 -6.42 -70.68 13.30
N PRO A 580 -6.21 -70.95 11.99
CA PRO A 580 -6.15 -72.32 11.50
C PRO A 580 -5.07 -73.19 12.14
N ARG A 581 -3.92 -72.60 12.51
CA ARG A 581 -2.82 -73.34 13.18
C ARG A 581 -3.18 -73.71 14.62
N LEU A 582 -4.04 -72.93 15.27
CA LEU A 582 -4.45 -73.17 16.65
C LEU A 582 -5.40 -74.36 16.82
N TYR A 583 -6.16 -74.72 15.78
CA TYR A 583 -7.17 -75.79 15.81
C TYR A 583 -6.79 -77.02 14.98
N ARG A 584 -5.97 -76.87 13.93
CA ARG A 584 -5.54 -78.03 13.13
C ARG A 584 -4.61 -78.93 13.92
N ARG A 585 -5.01 -80.21 14.08
CA ARG A 585 -4.19 -81.26 14.70
C ARG A 585 -3.83 -80.96 16.17
N THR A 586 -4.59 -80.09 16.80
CA THR A 586 -4.56 -79.81 18.22
C THR A 586 -5.87 -80.33 18.79
N ASN A 587 -5.85 -81.14 19.86
CA ASN A 587 -7.06 -81.62 20.53
C ASN A 587 -7.74 -80.49 21.35
N LYS A 588 -7.81 -79.27 20.79
CA LYS A 588 -8.37 -78.10 21.44
C LYS A 588 -9.90 -78.18 21.43
N GLU A 589 -10.50 -77.77 22.54
CA GLU A 589 -11.95 -77.73 22.74
C GLU A 589 -12.63 -76.75 21.77
N VAL A 590 -13.96 -76.88 21.65
CA VAL A 590 -14.77 -76.02 20.78
C VAL A 590 -14.72 -74.57 21.30
N PRO A 591 -14.51 -73.57 20.41
CA PRO A 591 -14.53 -72.16 20.79
C PRO A 591 -15.83 -71.74 21.51
N THR A 592 -15.70 -71.03 22.64
CA THR A 592 -16.84 -70.43 23.37
C THR A 592 -16.67 -68.92 23.62
N ARG A 593 -15.48 -68.38 23.35
CA ARG A 593 -15.15 -66.96 23.52
C ARG A 593 -14.32 -66.47 22.34
N ALA A 594 -14.35 -65.15 22.11
CA ALA A 594 -13.52 -64.49 21.12
C ALA A 594 -12.02 -64.67 21.44
N SER A 595 -11.20 -64.56 20.40
CA SER A 595 -9.75 -64.72 20.45
C SER A 595 -9.09 -63.57 21.21
N ALA A 596 -8.06 -63.88 22.01
CA ALA A 596 -7.33 -62.90 22.82
C ALA A 596 -6.64 -61.77 22.02
N TYR A 597 -6.43 -61.96 20.70
CA TYR A 597 -5.88 -60.89 19.86
C TYR A 597 -6.90 -59.76 19.64
N MET A 598 -8.19 -60.00 19.79
CA MET A 598 -9.24 -59.01 19.55
C MET A 598 -9.22 -57.92 20.62
N ASP A 599 -9.05 -58.29 21.89
CA ASP A 599 -8.88 -57.32 22.98
C ASP A 599 -7.63 -56.44 22.77
N ASN A 600 -6.53 -57.03 22.32
CA ASN A 600 -5.29 -56.30 22.00
C ASN A 600 -5.46 -55.40 20.75
N ALA A 601 -6.28 -55.80 19.78
CA ALA A 601 -6.58 -55.00 18.60
C ALA A 601 -7.43 -53.76 18.94
N LEU A 602 -8.31 -53.87 19.92
CA LEU A 602 -9.20 -52.78 20.36
C LEU A 602 -8.56 -51.90 21.45
N GLN A 603 -7.52 -52.36 22.13
CA GLN A 603 -6.82 -51.58 23.17
C GLN A 603 -6.37 -50.18 22.71
N PRO A 604 -5.78 -49.96 21.51
CA PRO A 604 -5.41 -48.62 21.04
C PRO A 604 -6.61 -47.67 20.90
N ILE A 605 -7.77 -48.23 20.55
CA ILE A 605 -9.03 -47.49 20.38
C ILE A 605 -9.62 -47.12 21.74
N HIS A 606 -9.65 -48.05 22.70
CA HIS A 606 -10.08 -47.77 24.06
C HIS A 606 -9.13 -46.78 24.77
N GLN A 607 -7.83 -46.87 24.51
CA GLN A 607 -6.85 -45.92 25.04
C GLN A 607 -7.07 -44.52 24.48
N LEU A 608 -7.37 -44.39 23.18
CA LEU A 608 -7.77 -43.11 22.60
C LEU A 608 -9.01 -42.53 23.30
N LEU A 609 -10.06 -43.34 23.47
CA LEU A 609 -11.29 -42.89 24.12
C LEU A 609 -11.00 -42.35 25.53
N THR A 610 -10.17 -43.07 26.29
CA THR A 610 -9.78 -42.68 27.65
C THR A 610 -8.93 -41.40 27.66
N ASP A 611 -7.93 -41.30 26.79
CA ASP A 611 -7.01 -40.15 26.71
C ASP A 611 -7.67 -38.89 26.13
N SER A 612 -8.75 -39.04 25.35
CA SER A 612 -9.45 -37.94 24.67
C SER A 612 -10.74 -37.47 25.37
N THR A 613 -11.25 -38.24 26.35
CA THR A 613 -12.44 -37.87 27.12
C THR A 613 -12.23 -36.53 27.82
N ASN A 614 -13.08 -35.54 27.52
CA ASN A 614 -13.02 -34.14 27.98
C ASN A 614 -11.89 -33.27 27.39
N VAL A 615 -11.17 -33.74 26.37
CA VAL A 615 -10.06 -32.98 25.75
C VAL A 615 -10.40 -32.50 24.34
N VAL A 616 -11.10 -33.32 23.56
CA VAL A 616 -11.50 -33.02 22.17
C VAL A 616 -13.01 -33.20 22.01
N LYS A 617 -13.64 -32.44 21.09
CA LYS A 617 -15.06 -32.57 20.75
C LYS A 617 -15.38 -34.02 20.34
N LEU A 618 -16.47 -34.56 20.89
CA LEU A 618 -16.89 -35.96 20.68
C LEU A 618 -17.09 -36.30 19.19
N SER A 619 -17.54 -35.33 18.40
CA SER A 619 -17.71 -35.46 16.94
C SER A 619 -16.40 -35.78 16.20
N ILE A 620 -15.28 -35.17 16.61
CA ILE A 620 -13.96 -35.41 16.00
C ILE A 620 -13.47 -36.82 16.36
N ILE A 621 -13.70 -37.24 17.61
CA ILE A 621 -13.33 -38.58 18.08
C ILE A 621 -14.13 -39.64 17.31
N HIS A 622 -15.45 -39.46 17.17
CA HIS A 622 -16.30 -40.39 16.43
C HIS A 622 -15.88 -40.51 14.97
N GLU A 623 -15.47 -39.42 14.33
CA GLU A 623 -14.98 -39.45 12.95
C GLU A 623 -13.66 -40.24 12.83
N TRP A 624 -12.70 -40.01 13.74
CA TRP A 624 -11.47 -40.80 13.78
C TRP A 624 -11.73 -42.29 13.99
N LEU A 625 -12.63 -42.62 14.92
CA LEU A 625 -13.03 -43.99 15.18
C LEU A 625 -13.70 -44.63 13.96
N ARG A 626 -14.65 -43.93 13.34
CA ARG A 626 -15.38 -44.41 12.17
C ARG A 626 -14.44 -44.73 11.02
N VAL A 627 -13.51 -43.82 10.69
CA VAL A 627 -12.55 -44.01 9.59
C VAL A 627 -11.53 -45.11 9.92
N ALA A 628 -10.97 -45.13 11.14
CA ALA A 628 -10.01 -46.14 11.54
C ALA A 628 -10.64 -47.55 11.59
N LEU A 629 -11.82 -47.68 12.19
CA LEU A 629 -12.56 -48.95 12.25
C LEU A 629 -12.99 -49.42 10.86
N SER A 630 -13.38 -48.51 9.96
CA SER A 630 -13.71 -48.83 8.57
C SER A 630 -12.53 -49.45 7.81
N ASP A 631 -11.34 -48.83 7.90
CA ASP A 631 -10.13 -49.35 7.26
C ASP A 631 -9.66 -50.67 7.93
N CYS A 632 -9.70 -50.75 9.28
CA CYS A 632 -9.44 -52.00 9.99
C CYS A 632 -10.38 -53.12 9.56
N THR A 633 -11.67 -52.85 9.45
CA THR A 633 -12.70 -53.83 9.07
C THR A 633 -12.51 -54.30 7.64
N HIS A 634 -12.19 -53.39 6.71
CA HIS A 634 -11.89 -53.75 5.32
C HIS A 634 -10.68 -54.71 5.23
N ARG A 635 -9.55 -54.35 5.84
CA ARG A 635 -8.34 -55.21 5.81
C ARG A 635 -8.57 -56.53 6.56
N TYR A 636 -9.39 -56.50 7.61
CA TYR A 636 -9.75 -57.69 8.37
C TYR A 636 -10.66 -58.62 7.55
N PHE A 637 -11.60 -58.06 6.78
CA PHE A 637 -12.40 -58.81 5.83
C PHE A 637 -11.57 -59.55 4.80
N GLU A 638 -10.57 -58.89 4.19
CA GLU A 638 -9.64 -59.54 3.26
C GLU A 638 -8.90 -60.69 3.94
N THR A 639 -8.39 -60.46 5.16
CA THR A 639 -7.67 -61.48 5.94
C THR A 639 -8.56 -62.69 6.25
N ILE A 640 -9.80 -62.46 6.69
CA ILE A 640 -10.77 -63.53 6.98
C ILE A 640 -11.18 -64.27 5.72
N SER A 641 -11.43 -63.55 4.62
CA SER A 641 -11.78 -64.14 3.33
C SER A 641 -10.67 -65.08 2.84
N ASP A 642 -9.41 -64.66 2.92
CA ASP A 642 -8.26 -65.51 2.56
C ASP A 642 -8.16 -66.75 3.46
N VAL A 643 -8.36 -66.59 4.77
CA VAL A 643 -8.35 -67.71 5.72
C VAL A 643 -9.48 -68.69 5.39
N LEU A 644 -10.71 -68.24 5.22
CA LEU A 644 -11.86 -69.08 4.90
C LEU A 644 -11.70 -69.77 3.53
N ASN A 645 -11.17 -69.08 2.53
CA ASN A 645 -10.83 -69.67 1.23
C ASN A 645 -9.76 -70.76 1.35
N SER A 646 -8.75 -70.55 2.20
CA SER A 646 -7.71 -71.57 2.48
C SER A 646 -8.28 -72.79 3.20
N VAL A 647 -9.20 -72.59 4.14
CA VAL A 647 -9.90 -73.65 4.88
C VAL A 647 -10.77 -74.45 3.91
N ARG A 648 -11.57 -73.78 3.07
CA ARG A 648 -12.41 -74.44 2.05
C ARG A 648 -11.60 -75.27 1.06
N LYS A 649 -10.51 -74.73 0.50
CA LYS A 649 -9.63 -75.48 -0.42
C LYS A 649 -9.01 -76.71 0.26
N MET A 650 -8.63 -76.58 1.52
CA MET A 650 -8.08 -77.70 2.29
C MET A 650 -9.13 -78.76 2.60
N GLU A 651 -10.32 -78.35 3.01
CA GLU A 651 -11.47 -79.23 3.26
C GLU A 651 -11.87 -80.01 2.00
N GLU A 652 -11.94 -79.35 0.84
CA GLU A 652 -12.19 -79.99 -0.46
C GLU A 652 -11.08 -80.99 -0.84
N SER A 653 -9.81 -80.67 -0.57
CA SER A 653 -8.69 -81.59 -0.77
C SER A 653 -8.78 -82.83 0.14
N LEU A 654 -9.19 -82.65 1.41
CA LEU A 654 -9.40 -83.73 2.37
C LEU A 654 -10.61 -84.57 1.99
N LYS A 655 -11.71 -83.97 1.51
CA LYS A 655 -12.89 -84.68 0.99
C LYS A 655 -12.52 -85.52 -0.24
N ARG A 656 -11.75 -84.98 -1.19
CA ARG A 656 -11.22 -85.73 -2.36
C ARG A 656 -10.29 -86.88 -1.93
N LEU A 657 -9.40 -86.65 -0.97
CA LEU A 657 -8.50 -87.68 -0.44
C LEU A 657 -9.27 -88.78 0.30
N LYS A 658 -10.28 -88.44 1.11
CA LYS A 658 -11.18 -89.40 1.77
C LYS A 658 -12.03 -90.18 0.75
N GLN A 659 -12.52 -89.53 -0.31
CA GLN A 659 -13.25 -90.20 -1.39
C GLN A 659 -12.35 -91.17 -2.18
N ALA A 660 -11.12 -90.77 -2.52
CA ALA A 660 -10.14 -91.64 -3.17
C ALA A 660 -9.72 -92.85 -2.30
N ARG A 661 -9.76 -92.69 -0.97
CA ARG A 661 -9.45 -93.77 -0.02
C ARG A 661 -10.66 -94.70 0.21
N LYS A 662 -11.89 -94.20 0.11
CA LYS A 662 -13.13 -95.00 0.18
C LYS A 662 -13.25 -96.01 -0.97
N THR A 663 -12.61 -95.79 -2.11
CA THR A 663 -12.59 -96.74 -3.24
C THR A 663 -11.63 -97.93 -3.04
N ALA A 664 -10.82 -97.95 -1.97
CA ALA A 664 -9.77 -98.97 -1.78
C ALA A 664 -9.87 -99.77 -0.47
N THR A 665 -10.86 -99.56 0.39
CA THR A 665 -11.04 -100.39 1.60
C THR A 665 -12.41 -100.16 2.25
N THR A 666 -13.21 -101.23 2.35
CA THR A 666 -14.35 -101.31 3.27
C THR A 666 -13.81 -101.61 4.66
N SER A 667 -13.65 -100.58 5.50
CA SER A 667 -13.48 -100.76 6.93
C SER A 667 -14.40 -99.82 7.72
N THR A 668 -15.11 -100.45 8.66
CA THR A 668 -15.98 -99.86 9.66
C THR A 668 -15.15 -99.05 10.67
N ALA A 669 -15.38 -97.74 10.74
CA ALA A 669 -14.84 -96.87 11.77
C ALA A 669 -15.99 -96.30 12.61
N GLY A 670 -15.88 -96.45 13.93
CA GLY A 670 -16.87 -96.05 14.93
C GLY A 670 -17.13 -94.54 14.97
N ALA A 671 -18.39 -94.22 15.27
CA ALA A 671 -18.89 -92.88 15.47
C ALA A 671 -18.37 -92.30 16.79
N ASN A 672 -17.46 -91.33 16.67
CA ASN A 672 -17.29 -90.25 17.64
C ASN A 672 -17.21 -88.96 16.80
N SER A 673 -18.38 -88.43 16.42
CA SER A 673 -18.53 -87.21 15.61
C SER A 673 -18.34 -85.96 16.46
N GLY A 674 -17.10 -85.72 16.90
CA GLY A 674 -16.70 -84.39 17.34
C GLY A 674 -16.68 -83.43 16.15
N PRO A 675 -16.92 -82.11 16.36
CA PRO A 675 -16.89 -81.14 15.28
C PRO A 675 -15.51 -81.08 14.61
N SER A 676 -15.49 -81.02 13.28
CA SER A 676 -14.26 -80.94 12.49
C SER A 676 -13.40 -79.74 12.90
N ASP A 677 -12.09 -79.87 12.82
CA ASP A 677 -11.15 -78.75 13.05
C ASP A 677 -11.51 -77.55 12.17
N ASP A 678 -11.98 -77.78 10.94
CA ASP A 678 -12.44 -76.73 10.02
C ASP A 678 -13.75 -76.06 10.50
N SER A 679 -14.67 -76.81 11.11
CA SER A 679 -15.89 -76.27 11.73
C SER A 679 -15.56 -75.43 12.97
N LYS A 680 -14.55 -75.81 13.76
CA LYS A 680 -14.06 -75.03 14.91
C LYS A 680 -13.41 -73.71 14.46
N ILE A 681 -12.65 -73.72 13.36
CA ILE A 681 -12.04 -72.49 12.80
C ILE A 681 -13.12 -71.50 12.36
N ARG A 682 -14.14 -71.96 11.62
CA ARG A 682 -15.27 -71.12 11.17
C ARG A 682 -16.05 -70.54 12.36
N LEU A 683 -16.28 -71.35 13.41
CA LEU A 683 -16.94 -70.90 14.62
C LEU A 683 -16.12 -69.87 15.41
N GLN A 684 -14.80 -70.03 15.53
CA GLN A 684 -13.94 -69.04 16.19
C GLN A 684 -14.00 -67.69 15.47
N LEU A 685 -13.88 -67.67 14.14
CA LEU A 685 -13.94 -66.44 13.36
C LEU A 685 -15.31 -65.74 13.51
N ALA A 686 -16.40 -66.51 13.67
CA ALA A 686 -17.73 -65.98 13.97
C ALA A 686 -17.81 -65.28 15.32
N LEU A 687 -17.29 -65.91 16.37
CA LEU A 687 -17.23 -65.30 17.69
C LEU A 687 -16.34 -64.04 17.69
N ASP A 688 -15.27 -64.01 16.90
CA ASP A 688 -14.36 -62.86 16.81
C ASP A 688 -15.03 -61.66 16.12
N VAL A 689 -15.78 -61.88 15.03
CA VAL A 689 -16.52 -60.82 14.32
C VAL A 689 -17.75 -60.34 15.10
N GLU A 690 -18.48 -61.23 15.75
CA GLU A 690 -19.61 -60.87 16.62
C GLU A 690 -19.12 -60.00 17.80
N TYR A 691 -18.00 -60.37 18.44
CA TYR A 691 -17.40 -59.58 19.50
C TYR A 691 -16.91 -58.21 19.02
N LEU A 692 -16.34 -58.10 17.81
CA LEU A 692 -15.98 -56.81 17.22
C LEU A 692 -17.22 -55.89 17.08
N GLY A 693 -18.36 -56.45 16.63
CA GLY A 693 -19.63 -55.72 16.55
C GLY A 693 -20.14 -55.21 17.89
N GLU A 694 -20.13 -56.06 18.92
CA GLU A 694 -20.52 -55.66 20.28
C GLU A 694 -19.63 -54.53 20.83
N GLN A 695 -18.34 -54.55 20.52
CA GLN A 695 -17.40 -53.52 20.99
C GLN A 695 -17.59 -52.19 20.25
N ILE A 696 -17.91 -52.24 18.95
CA ILE A 696 -18.28 -51.05 18.16
C ILE A 696 -19.50 -50.34 18.78
N GLU A 697 -20.53 -51.11 19.15
CA GLU A 697 -21.73 -50.57 19.79
C GLU A 697 -21.42 -49.96 21.17
N LYS A 698 -20.57 -50.63 21.97
CA LYS A 698 -20.10 -50.11 23.28
C LYS A 698 -19.30 -48.83 23.15
N MET A 699 -18.65 -48.58 22.01
CA MET A 699 -17.92 -47.34 21.72
C MET A 699 -18.83 -46.20 21.24
N GLY A 700 -20.15 -46.43 21.14
CA GLY A 700 -21.13 -45.41 20.75
C GLY A 700 -21.28 -45.19 19.24
N LEU A 701 -20.77 -46.11 18.42
CA LEU A 701 -20.94 -46.13 16.97
C LEU A 701 -21.96 -47.19 16.56
N GLN A 702 -22.70 -46.95 15.47
CA GLN A 702 -23.54 -48.00 14.90
C GLN A 702 -22.71 -48.89 13.97
N PRO A 703 -22.85 -50.22 14.04
CA PRO A 703 -22.15 -51.13 13.12
C PRO A 703 -22.48 -50.88 11.63
N SER A 704 -23.63 -50.26 11.34
CA SER A 704 -24.02 -49.81 10.00
C SER A 704 -23.17 -48.66 9.45
N ASP A 705 -22.55 -47.87 10.34
CA ASP A 705 -21.76 -46.70 9.95
C ASP A 705 -20.32 -47.07 9.56
N ILE A 706 -19.95 -48.35 9.72
CA ILE A 706 -18.62 -48.88 9.43
C ILE A 706 -18.66 -49.61 8.09
N THR A 707 -17.83 -49.18 7.16
CA THR A 707 -17.78 -49.78 5.82
C THR A 707 -17.31 -51.24 5.89
N MET A 708 -17.94 -52.13 5.12
CA MET A 708 -17.64 -53.57 5.05
C MET A 708 -17.94 -54.40 6.30
N PHE A 709 -18.49 -53.81 7.37
CA PHE A 709 -18.85 -54.59 8.57
C PHE A 709 -20.02 -55.55 8.31
N SER A 710 -21.05 -55.12 7.59
CA SER A 710 -22.17 -55.98 7.20
C SER A 710 -21.72 -57.16 6.33
N ALA A 711 -20.90 -56.88 5.31
CA ALA A 711 -20.33 -57.90 4.43
C ALA A 711 -19.44 -58.90 5.19
N LEU A 712 -18.69 -58.42 6.20
CA LEU A 712 -17.90 -59.28 7.09
C LEU A 712 -18.78 -60.18 7.96
N LEU A 713 -19.85 -59.62 8.52
CA LEU A 713 -20.80 -60.37 9.33
C LEU A 713 -21.51 -61.45 8.50
N ASP A 714 -21.92 -61.13 7.27
CA ASP A 714 -22.56 -62.08 6.36
C ASP A 714 -21.60 -63.19 5.93
N LEU A 715 -20.35 -62.86 5.56
CA LEU A 715 -19.31 -63.84 5.20
C LEU A 715 -19.08 -64.88 6.29
N VAL A 716 -19.10 -64.43 7.55
CA VAL A 716 -18.80 -65.31 8.68
C VAL A 716 -20.06 -66.04 9.17
N ARG A 717 -21.26 -65.47 9.00
CA ARG A 717 -22.54 -66.19 9.19
C ARG A 717 -22.68 -67.35 8.21
N GLU A 718 -22.41 -67.13 6.93
CA GLU A 718 -22.40 -68.21 5.93
C GLU A 718 -21.39 -69.31 6.29
N ALA A 719 -20.20 -68.93 6.79
CA ALA A 719 -19.21 -69.88 7.25
C ALA A 719 -19.66 -70.67 8.50
N ARG A 720 -20.33 -70.01 9.45
CA ARG A 720 -20.91 -70.62 10.66
C ARG A 720 -22.03 -71.60 10.31
N ASP A 721 -22.93 -71.22 9.42
CA ASP A 721 -24.04 -72.06 8.98
C ASP A 721 -23.53 -73.35 8.33
N LEU A 722 -22.51 -73.25 7.48
CA LEU A 722 -21.82 -74.42 6.92
C LEU A 722 -21.19 -75.32 8.00
N ALA A 723 -20.61 -74.74 9.06
CA ALA A 723 -20.05 -75.50 10.17
C ALA A 723 -21.12 -76.23 11.00
N THR A 724 -22.30 -75.63 11.18
CA THR A 724 -23.43 -76.24 11.89
C THR A 724 -24.14 -77.31 11.07
N ALA A 725 -24.26 -77.12 9.75
CA ALA A 725 -24.82 -78.11 8.83
C ALA A 725 -23.97 -79.39 8.76
N GLU A 726 -22.64 -79.28 8.85
CA GLU A 726 -21.75 -80.43 8.93
C GLU A 726 -21.83 -81.19 10.27
N GLN A 727 -22.19 -80.52 11.37
CA GLN A 727 -22.44 -81.16 12.65
C GLN A 727 -23.81 -81.85 12.70
N ALA A 728 -24.83 -81.28 12.05
CA ALA A 728 -26.19 -81.82 12.02
C ALA A 728 -26.37 -82.97 11.00
N GLY A 729 -25.50 -83.04 9.97
CA GLY A 729 -25.53 -84.05 8.91
C GLY A 729 -24.57 -85.24 9.11
N SER A 730 -23.99 -85.41 10.30
CA SER A 730 -23.08 -86.52 10.63
C SER A 730 -23.73 -87.64 11.45
#